data_AF-A0A650EN56-F1
#
_entry.id   AF-A0A650EN56-F1
#
_cell.length_a   1.000
_cell.length_b   1.000
_cell.length_c   1.000
_cell.angle_alpha   90.00
_cell.angle_beta   90.00
_cell.angle_gamma   90.00
#
_symmetry.space_group_name_H-M   'P 1'
#
loop_
_entity.id
_entity.type
_entity.pdbx_description
1 polymer ?
#
loop_
_entity_poly.entity_id
_entity_poly.type
_entity_poly.pdbx_seq_one_letter_code
_entity_poly.pdbx_strand_id
1 'polypeptide(L)'
;MRIKHRLLTGMLSVVLAAALCVPAAAFSGEPEGWAAEQVQHLTDAGLLDWNIYTNSTSPNDAIRRGDFCQLLVNLIQMEGDWNKIQAVPPAEVGYFDDLDSLDSGSGYAMHYGVAYGITNGNNENGRCLADVNSRLTREQAAKMMCTLIDALETYGGVPAPQEGESRTYTDQAEISSWAVEYVARASALGILQGNSDGRFNPHGNLTWQEACVMVDRAYRTAEAAVIARKAEQGIQLNATELDVSAGHYLQSAEYYALEHNGQRSVLSIGNEAVQLETYNTDGTSTGVKTIPMELEVCGGFYESDDFYYLAFGQGNMEESDKTVFRVVKYDKDWNRLGAADINDCYTTEPFRHTSHLGMAEENGTLVFHTARLRYLTTDDNLRHQSNFTAKIRTSDMSVIQKSEVFPQNHVSHSFAQYVAFDNGLPVYIDHGDAYPRGFALNVENAQGRCKELNFFTFSGAIGDNTTNAVPGGMGISADNYLFLGASSPQKGNDSLKKANVFLAVIPKTSGQAQIQWLTNFPADEQEYVNNVQLVQVNNNTFVAMWQSTRPGRNFYTYGDFQYAVFDGKGQQVGETHSLPGYLAPASDPSVYGNHIIWVQPELDVSQRYNVRKSRYMQIFELEIDANGAVVQKPQTGNDSEDKKPTPVVPDTPDTPDNSDNSDNSDNSDKPDNSGKFDDVDLSVNPNYPTRTDEVNGISITRTDIEDGGKTMYYREDWGNGNFLEVSLEDSVIQFSVCNAEGNHSRGVLAAGSVINKTEFFVRTGSPATAVSAVDVDKFETGKRYNISVGTAADGEFAYTTFRSGVGLELGLDENGKPALWVKLPFWLK
;
A
#
# COMPACT_ATOMS: atom_id res chain seq x y z
N MET A 1 -24.23 10.11 -63.16
CA MET A 1 -25.22 11.13 -62.72
C MET A 1 -26.25 10.40 -61.86
N ARG A 2 -26.22 10.67 -60.54
CA ARG A 2 -27.31 10.68 -59.52
C ARG A 2 -28.56 9.79 -59.74
N ILE A 3 -29.20 9.09 -58.78
CA ILE A 3 -29.26 9.05 -57.30
C ILE A 3 -30.30 7.93 -56.94
N LYS A 4 -30.20 7.33 -55.73
CA LYS A 4 -31.21 6.55 -54.94
C LYS A 4 -31.56 5.11 -55.36
N HIS A 5 -31.07 4.12 -54.59
CA HIS A 5 -31.83 3.44 -53.52
C HIS A 5 -31.10 2.17 -53.04
N ARG A 6 -30.81 2.09 -51.73
CA ARG A 6 -31.02 0.95 -50.80
C ARG A 6 -29.98 0.95 -49.67
N LEU A 7 -30.28 1.74 -48.64
CA LEU A 7 -29.87 1.51 -47.25
C LEU A 7 -30.87 0.52 -46.67
N LEU A 8 -30.43 -0.68 -46.26
CA LEU A 8 -31.03 -1.50 -45.19
C LEU A 8 -30.28 -2.84 -45.12
N THR A 9 -29.28 -2.92 -44.23
CA THR A 9 -28.96 -4.06 -43.32
C THR A 9 -27.55 -3.85 -42.79
N GLY A 10 -27.42 -3.60 -41.48
CA GLY A 10 -26.13 -3.56 -40.81
C GLY A 10 -26.05 -2.58 -39.64
N MET A 11 -26.98 -2.64 -38.69
CA MET A 11 -26.82 -2.01 -37.38
C MET A 11 -27.76 -2.72 -36.40
N LEU A 12 -27.31 -3.87 -35.89
CA LEU A 12 -27.93 -4.51 -34.73
C LEU A 12 -26.97 -5.51 -34.06
N SER A 13 -25.77 -5.06 -33.63
CA SER A 13 -24.90 -5.86 -32.74
C SER A 13 -23.57 -5.18 -32.36
N VAL A 14 -23.57 -3.94 -31.83
CA VAL A 14 -22.37 -3.38 -31.12
C VAL A 14 -22.75 -2.33 -30.03
N VAL A 15 -23.74 -2.61 -29.16
CA VAL A 15 -24.06 -1.67 -28.05
C VAL A 15 -24.21 -2.34 -26.69
N LEU A 16 -23.66 -3.55 -26.48
CA LEU A 16 -23.77 -4.20 -25.16
C LEU A 16 -22.45 -4.83 -24.70
N ALA A 17 -21.43 -3.97 -24.50
CA ALA A 17 -20.23 -4.30 -23.71
C ALA A 17 -19.50 -3.05 -23.22
N ALA A 18 -20.22 -1.96 -22.97
CA ALA A 18 -19.80 -0.92 -22.04
C ALA A 18 -20.77 -1.00 -20.87
N ALA A 19 -20.56 -1.98 -19.99
CA ALA A 19 -21.11 -1.89 -18.66
C ALA A 19 -20.48 -0.64 -18.05
N LEU A 20 -21.25 0.43 -18.03
CA LEU A 20 -20.93 1.64 -17.29
C LEU A 20 -20.65 1.20 -15.85
N CYS A 21 -19.38 1.22 -15.45
CA CYS A 21 -19.05 1.46 -14.06
C CYS A 21 -19.61 2.85 -13.75
N VAL A 22 -20.87 2.92 -13.32
CA VAL A 22 -21.39 4.11 -12.67
C VAL A 22 -20.68 4.13 -11.32
N PRO A 23 -19.82 5.12 -11.02
CA PRO A 23 -19.25 5.23 -9.68
C PRO A 23 -20.41 5.29 -8.69
N ALA A 24 -20.29 4.59 -7.56
CA ALA A 24 -21.30 4.65 -6.51
C ALA A 24 -21.50 6.13 -6.13
N ALA A 25 -22.70 6.67 -6.33
CA ALA A 25 -22.96 8.07 -6.02
C ALA A 25 -22.72 8.33 -4.52
N ALA A 26 -21.96 9.37 -4.21
CA ALA A 26 -21.71 9.83 -2.83
C ALA A 26 -23.02 10.14 -2.08
N PHE A 27 -24.08 10.52 -2.79
CA PHE A 27 -25.36 10.89 -2.19
C PHE A 27 -26.53 10.06 -2.74
N SER A 28 -27.62 10.04 -1.98
CA SER A 28 -28.90 9.39 -2.36
C SER A 28 -29.62 10.03 -3.55
N GLY A 29 -29.15 11.20 -4.02
CA GLY A 29 -29.70 11.93 -5.15
C GLY A 29 -28.66 12.87 -5.77
N GLU A 30 -28.98 13.40 -6.94
CA GLU A 30 -28.06 14.24 -7.71
C GLU A 30 -27.89 15.63 -7.06
N PRO A 31 -26.65 16.13 -6.93
CA PRO A 31 -26.39 17.50 -6.52
C PRO A 31 -26.94 18.50 -7.55
N GLU A 32 -27.24 19.71 -7.11
CA GLU A 32 -27.65 20.77 -8.03
C GLU A 32 -26.51 21.11 -9.02
N GLY A 33 -26.87 21.58 -10.22
CA GLY A 33 -25.88 21.80 -11.29
C GLY A 33 -24.75 22.77 -10.97
N TRP A 34 -24.90 23.63 -9.95
CA TRP A 34 -23.84 24.53 -9.48
C TRP A 34 -22.89 23.89 -8.45
N ALA A 35 -23.24 22.71 -7.92
CA ALA A 35 -22.44 21.94 -6.96
C ALA A 35 -21.92 20.61 -7.54
N ALA A 36 -22.52 20.13 -8.64
CA ALA A 36 -22.28 18.79 -9.16
C ALA A 36 -20.81 18.51 -9.49
N GLU A 37 -20.13 19.48 -10.12
CA GLU A 37 -18.70 19.35 -10.42
C GLU A 37 -17.85 19.24 -9.15
N GLN A 38 -18.15 20.07 -8.14
CA GLN A 38 -17.38 20.13 -6.89
C GLN A 38 -17.59 18.86 -6.06
N VAL A 39 -18.83 18.36 -6.02
CA VAL A 39 -19.14 17.08 -5.37
C VAL A 39 -18.37 15.95 -6.06
N GLN A 40 -18.42 15.87 -7.39
CA GLN A 40 -17.70 14.83 -8.14
C GLN A 40 -16.20 14.94 -7.91
N HIS A 41 -15.63 16.14 -7.95
CA HIS A 41 -14.19 16.35 -7.74
C HIS A 41 -13.73 15.88 -6.35
N LEU A 42 -14.51 16.16 -5.29
CA LEU A 42 -14.20 15.68 -3.95
C LEU A 42 -14.42 14.16 -3.78
N THR A 43 -15.36 13.57 -4.54
CA THR A 43 -15.51 12.11 -4.65
C THR A 43 -14.29 11.50 -5.31
N ASP A 44 -13.83 12.03 -6.44
CA ASP A 44 -12.68 11.51 -7.18
C ASP A 44 -11.38 11.66 -6.38
N ALA A 45 -11.26 12.71 -5.57
CA ALA A 45 -10.17 12.89 -4.61
C ALA A 45 -10.26 11.97 -3.37
N GLY A 46 -11.37 11.22 -3.24
CA GLY A 46 -11.68 10.36 -2.10
C GLY A 46 -11.87 11.09 -0.76
N LEU A 47 -12.02 12.42 -0.78
CA LEU A 47 -12.26 13.21 0.45
C LEU A 47 -13.61 12.84 1.08
N LEU A 48 -14.52 12.33 0.26
CA LEU A 48 -15.86 11.89 0.62
C LEU A 48 -15.94 10.41 1.06
N ASP A 49 -14.89 9.61 0.85
CA ASP A 49 -14.90 8.14 1.07
C ASP A 49 -14.76 7.71 2.55
N TRP A 50 -14.72 8.65 3.49
CA TRP A 50 -14.41 8.41 4.92
C TRP A 50 -15.62 8.05 5.78
N ASN A 51 -16.65 7.43 5.20
CA ASN A 51 -17.91 7.11 5.89
C ASN A 51 -18.55 8.32 6.59
N ILE A 52 -18.35 9.53 6.06
CA ILE A 52 -18.88 10.78 6.61
C ILE A 52 -20.38 10.98 6.32
N TYR A 53 -20.95 10.14 5.46
CA TYR A 53 -22.36 10.11 5.13
C TYR A 53 -22.81 8.67 4.85
N THR A 54 -24.12 8.47 4.75
CA THR A 54 -24.71 7.20 4.33
C THR A 54 -25.26 7.34 2.91
N ASN A 55 -25.45 6.24 2.18
CA ASN A 55 -26.13 6.25 0.87
C ASN A 55 -27.58 6.79 0.92
N SER A 56 -28.09 7.15 2.11
CA SER A 56 -29.39 7.82 2.31
C SER A 56 -29.30 9.34 2.53
N THR A 57 -28.09 9.91 2.62
CA THR A 57 -27.89 11.36 2.76
C THR A 57 -28.19 12.06 1.43
N SER A 58 -29.00 13.11 1.45
CA SER A 58 -29.28 13.95 0.27
C SER A 58 -28.28 15.12 0.19
N PRO A 59 -27.87 15.59 -1.00
CA PRO A 59 -27.02 16.77 -1.13
C PRO A 59 -27.64 18.02 -0.49
N ASN A 60 -28.97 18.07 -0.40
CA ASN A 60 -29.74 19.17 0.18
C ASN A 60 -29.90 19.08 1.71
N ASP A 61 -29.51 17.97 2.33
CA ASP A 61 -29.64 17.83 3.77
C ASP A 61 -28.69 18.79 4.50
N ALA A 62 -29.15 19.32 5.63
CA ALA A 62 -28.31 20.13 6.49
C ALA A 62 -27.17 19.28 7.07
N ILE A 63 -25.94 19.71 6.86
CA ILE A 63 -24.73 19.01 7.33
C ILE A 63 -24.61 19.12 8.85
N ARG A 64 -24.10 18.06 9.49
CA ARG A 64 -23.82 18.07 10.92
C ARG A 64 -22.46 18.70 11.19
N ARG A 65 -22.31 19.28 12.38
CA ARG A 65 -21.06 19.91 12.81
C ARG A 65 -19.88 18.93 12.80
N GLY A 66 -20.09 17.71 13.27
CA GLY A 66 -19.07 16.65 13.28
C GLY A 66 -18.63 16.28 11.86
N ASP A 67 -19.59 16.06 10.95
CA ASP A 67 -19.33 15.69 9.56
C ASP A 67 -18.54 16.78 8.81
N PHE A 68 -18.88 18.06 9.03
CA PHE A 68 -18.13 19.17 8.46
C PHE A 68 -16.72 19.25 9.05
N CYS A 69 -16.55 19.10 10.36
CA CYS A 69 -15.23 19.08 11.00
C CYS A 69 -14.36 17.95 10.44
N GLN A 70 -14.95 16.77 10.20
CA GLN A 70 -14.27 15.63 9.59
C GLN A 70 -13.77 15.95 8.19
N LEU A 71 -14.56 16.60 7.33
CA LEU A 71 -14.11 17.04 6.00
C LEU A 71 -12.87 17.94 6.08
N LEU A 72 -12.87 18.91 6.98
CA LEU A 72 -11.76 19.86 7.12
C LEU A 72 -10.50 19.20 7.67
N VAL A 73 -10.64 18.34 8.69
CA VAL A 73 -9.53 17.56 9.25
C VAL A 73 -8.96 16.62 8.19
N ASN A 74 -9.82 15.92 7.44
CA ASN A 74 -9.39 15.03 6.36
C ASN A 74 -8.66 15.78 5.26
N LEU A 75 -9.03 17.02 4.96
CA LEU A 75 -8.34 17.83 3.97
C LEU A 75 -6.95 18.26 4.46
N ILE A 76 -6.83 18.74 5.70
CA ILE A 76 -5.53 19.08 6.31
C ILE A 76 -4.65 17.85 6.32
N GLN A 77 -5.20 16.73 6.78
CA GLN A 77 -4.49 15.48 6.79
C GLN A 77 -4.13 15.12 5.35
N MET A 78 -5.01 15.10 4.36
CA MET A 78 -4.68 14.68 2.98
C MET A 78 -3.66 15.57 2.23
N GLU A 79 -3.63 16.88 2.45
CA GLU A 79 -2.80 17.79 1.64
C GLU A 79 -1.64 18.44 2.40
N GLY A 80 -1.63 18.35 3.72
CA GLY A 80 -0.62 19.06 4.50
C GLY A 80 0.73 18.35 4.57
N ASP A 81 1.69 18.96 5.27
CA ASP A 81 3.04 18.44 5.42
C ASP A 81 3.06 17.46 6.58
N TRP A 82 3.21 16.17 6.27
CA TRP A 82 3.25 15.10 7.26
C TRP A 82 4.18 15.37 8.42
N ASN A 83 5.36 15.94 8.16
CA ASN A 83 6.35 16.19 9.20
C ASN A 83 5.85 17.17 10.24
N LYS A 84 4.95 18.07 9.85
CA LYS A 84 4.28 19.00 10.76
C LYS A 84 3.03 18.37 11.36
N ILE A 85 2.21 17.70 10.56
CA ILE A 85 0.94 17.10 10.99
C ILE A 85 1.16 16.02 12.04
N GLN A 86 2.12 15.11 11.83
CA GLN A 86 2.37 13.99 12.74
C GLN A 86 2.84 14.43 14.13
N ALA A 87 3.34 15.67 14.24
CA ALA A 87 3.78 16.26 15.49
C ALA A 87 2.63 16.93 16.28
N VAL A 88 1.42 17.00 15.71
CA VAL A 88 0.25 17.62 16.35
C VAL A 88 -0.60 16.54 17.02
N PRO A 89 -0.52 16.37 18.36
CA PRO A 89 -1.38 15.43 19.05
C PRO A 89 -2.84 15.93 19.07
N PRO A 90 -3.84 15.02 19.06
CA PRO A 90 -5.23 15.41 19.26
C PRO A 90 -5.44 15.99 20.67
N ALA A 91 -6.47 16.82 20.84
CA ALA A 91 -6.89 17.25 22.17
C ALA A 91 -7.25 16.04 23.06
N GLU A 92 -6.97 16.12 24.36
CA GLU A 92 -7.16 15.00 25.29
C GLU A 92 -8.63 14.58 25.43
N VAL A 93 -8.85 13.30 25.75
CA VAL A 93 -10.16 12.78 26.15
C VAL A 93 -10.62 13.56 27.39
N GLY A 94 -11.84 14.11 27.35
CA GLY A 94 -12.37 15.00 28.37
C GLY A 94 -12.29 16.50 28.04
N TYR A 95 -11.71 16.89 26.89
CA TYR A 95 -11.86 18.27 26.39
C TYR A 95 -13.33 18.63 26.12
N PHE A 96 -14.10 17.67 25.61
CA PHE A 96 -15.53 17.79 25.38
C PHE A 96 -16.31 16.98 26.41
N ASP A 97 -17.33 17.58 27.03
CA ASP A 97 -18.16 16.96 28.07
C ASP A 97 -19.18 15.94 27.52
N ASP A 98 -19.32 15.85 26.19
CA ASP A 98 -20.22 14.93 25.47
C ASP A 98 -19.49 13.89 24.62
N LEU A 99 -18.15 13.82 24.72
CA LEU A 99 -17.33 12.76 24.10
C LEU A 99 -16.45 12.08 25.16
N ASP A 100 -16.60 10.78 25.29
CA ASP A 100 -15.91 9.94 26.28
C ASP A 100 -14.75 9.10 25.69
N SER A 101 -14.54 9.13 24.37
CA SER A 101 -13.44 8.44 23.70
C SER A 101 -12.99 9.14 22.42
N LEU A 102 -11.76 8.85 21.98
CA LEU A 102 -11.24 9.28 20.67
C LEU A 102 -11.81 8.45 19.50
N ASP A 103 -12.43 7.30 19.78
CA ASP A 103 -12.73 6.26 18.79
C ASP A 103 -14.14 6.38 18.16
N SER A 104 -14.90 7.44 18.47
CA SER A 104 -16.30 7.58 18.10
C SER A 104 -16.54 8.47 16.87
N GLY A 105 -16.47 7.92 15.66
CA GLY A 105 -16.91 8.61 14.42
C GLY A 105 -16.32 10.03 14.28
N SER A 106 -17.17 11.05 14.14
CA SER A 106 -16.72 12.46 14.08
C SER A 106 -15.99 12.96 15.33
N GLY A 107 -16.02 12.24 16.46
CA GLY A 107 -15.30 12.58 17.70
C GLY A 107 -13.79 12.68 17.49
N TYR A 108 -13.19 11.75 16.74
CA TYR A 108 -11.78 11.82 16.35
C TYR A 108 -11.45 13.16 15.67
N ALA A 109 -12.25 13.54 14.66
CA ALA A 109 -12.08 14.81 13.96
C ALA A 109 -12.37 16.02 14.84
N MET A 110 -13.22 15.94 15.86
CA MET A 110 -13.41 17.06 16.77
C MET A 110 -12.16 17.32 17.62
N HIS A 111 -11.51 16.25 18.13
CA HIS A 111 -10.28 16.39 18.92
C HIS A 111 -9.09 16.90 18.09
N TYR A 112 -8.94 16.42 16.84
CA TYR A 112 -7.98 17.00 15.90
C TYR A 112 -8.37 18.40 15.44
N GLY A 113 -9.67 18.65 15.29
CA GLY A 113 -10.21 19.97 14.95
C GLY A 113 -9.88 21.01 16.02
N VAL A 114 -9.82 20.63 17.30
CA VAL A 114 -9.29 21.50 18.37
C VAL A 114 -7.81 21.75 18.18
N ALA A 115 -7.03 20.70 17.95
CA ALA A 115 -5.58 20.81 17.79
C ALA A 115 -5.17 21.68 16.58
N TYR A 116 -5.93 21.62 15.49
CA TYR A 116 -5.74 22.47 14.30
C TYR A 116 -6.45 23.84 14.39
N GLY A 117 -7.20 24.12 15.47
CA GLY A 117 -7.94 25.37 15.63
C GLY A 117 -9.23 25.49 14.81
N ILE A 118 -9.69 24.41 14.18
CA ILE A 118 -10.96 24.35 13.46
C ILE A 118 -12.16 24.61 14.39
N THR A 119 -12.12 24.09 15.61
CA THR A 119 -13.25 24.13 16.55
C THR A 119 -12.77 24.24 18.01
N ASN A 120 -13.54 24.97 18.83
CA ASN A 120 -13.37 24.97 20.30
C ASN A 120 -14.58 24.35 21.01
N GLY A 121 -15.47 23.67 20.28
CA GLY A 121 -16.78 23.25 20.78
C GLY A 121 -17.79 24.40 20.92
N ASN A 122 -18.97 24.04 21.41
CA ASN A 122 -20.02 24.94 21.84
C ASN A 122 -20.01 25.04 23.35
N ASN A 123 -20.02 26.27 23.86
CA ASN A 123 -20.17 26.49 25.29
C ASN A 123 -21.66 26.58 25.63
N GLU A 124 -22.18 25.56 26.29
CA GLU A 124 -23.57 25.52 26.76
C GLU A 124 -23.60 25.38 28.29
N ASN A 125 -24.10 26.40 28.99
CA ASN A 125 -24.21 26.41 30.47
C ASN A 125 -22.89 26.11 31.20
N GLY A 126 -21.76 26.55 30.64
CA GLY A 126 -20.42 26.31 31.21
C GLY A 126 -19.81 24.95 30.87
N ARG A 127 -20.49 24.15 30.05
CA ARG A 127 -19.98 22.90 29.49
C ARG A 127 -19.41 23.13 28.09
N CYS A 128 -18.30 22.46 27.78
CA CYS A 128 -17.70 22.47 26.44
C CYS A 128 -18.21 21.25 25.67
N LEU A 129 -19.09 21.43 24.70
CA LEU A 129 -19.70 20.34 23.94
C LEU A 129 -19.13 20.29 22.52
N ALA A 130 -18.84 19.09 22.03
CA ALA A 130 -18.52 18.87 20.63
C ALA A 130 -19.75 19.10 19.75
N ASP A 131 -20.93 18.69 20.24
CA ASP A 131 -22.23 18.81 19.56
C ASP A 131 -22.19 18.22 18.15
N VAL A 132 -21.58 17.04 18.00
CA VAL A 132 -21.28 16.43 16.69
C VAL A 132 -22.51 16.27 15.80
N ASN A 133 -23.69 16.08 16.39
CA ASN A 133 -24.96 15.87 15.68
C ASN A 133 -25.75 17.16 15.37
N SER A 134 -25.32 18.31 15.92
CA SER A 134 -25.98 19.60 15.69
C SER A 134 -25.87 20.01 14.22
N ARG A 135 -26.87 20.76 13.71
CA ARG A 135 -26.79 21.34 12.37
C ARG A 135 -25.90 22.58 12.39
N LEU A 136 -25.04 22.69 11.38
CA LEU A 136 -24.08 23.77 11.29
C LEU A 136 -24.71 25.01 10.65
N THR A 137 -24.60 26.17 11.29
CA THR A 137 -25.01 27.44 10.69
C THR A 137 -23.96 27.96 9.71
N ARG A 138 -24.37 28.82 8.77
CA ARG A 138 -23.47 29.44 7.79
C ARG A 138 -22.38 30.29 8.43
N GLU A 139 -22.68 31.00 9.52
CA GLU A 139 -21.67 31.79 10.24
C GLU A 139 -20.66 30.92 11.01
N GLN A 140 -21.07 29.76 11.51
CA GLN A 140 -20.16 28.76 12.10
C GLN A 140 -19.26 28.14 11.03
N ALA A 141 -19.82 27.81 9.87
CA ALA A 141 -19.06 27.29 8.74
C ALA A 141 -18.02 28.30 8.23
N ALA A 142 -18.36 29.59 8.18
CA ALA A 142 -17.41 30.65 7.81
C ALA A 142 -16.18 30.67 8.72
N LYS A 143 -16.39 30.56 10.04
CA LYS A 143 -15.29 30.46 11.01
C LYS A 143 -14.44 29.22 10.76
N MET A 144 -15.06 28.04 10.66
CA MET A 144 -14.35 26.77 10.46
C MET A 144 -13.55 26.73 9.14
N MET A 145 -14.05 27.35 8.07
CA MET A 145 -13.31 27.46 6.81
C MET A 145 -12.12 28.42 6.90
N CYS A 146 -12.26 29.56 7.57
CA CYS A 146 -11.13 30.49 7.75
C CYS A 146 -10.00 29.80 8.53
N THR A 147 -10.34 29.05 9.59
CA THR A 147 -9.35 28.33 10.38
C THR A 147 -8.78 27.11 9.65
N LEU A 148 -9.53 26.47 8.75
CA LEU A 148 -8.96 25.49 7.80
C LEU A 148 -7.84 26.12 6.96
N ILE A 149 -8.06 27.31 6.40
CA ILE A 149 -7.02 28.00 5.60
C ILE A 149 -5.79 28.29 6.46
N ASP A 150 -5.98 28.78 7.69
CA ASP A 150 -4.88 29.01 8.64
C ASP A 150 -4.11 27.72 8.98
N ALA A 151 -4.83 26.62 9.14
CA ALA A 151 -4.25 25.31 9.42
C ALA A 151 -3.49 24.73 8.22
N LEU A 152 -4.01 24.87 6.99
CA LEU A 152 -3.32 24.48 5.76
C LEU A 152 -2.05 25.31 5.52
N GLU A 153 -2.05 26.58 5.91
CA GLU A 153 -0.84 27.40 5.90
C GLU A 153 0.18 26.92 6.94
N THR A 154 -0.27 26.78 8.19
CA THR A 154 0.58 26.41 9.34
C THR A 154 1.19 25.01 9.18
N TYR A 155 0.35 24.03 8.90
CA TYR A 155 0.72 22.61 8.86
C TYR A 155 0.94 22.07 7.45
N GLY A 156 0.41 22.73 6.43
CA GLY A 156 0.48 22.24 5.04
C GLY A 156 1.54 22.90 4.17
N GLY A 157 2.05 24.08 4.56
CA GLY A 157 2.85 24.90 3.65
C GLY A 157 2.05 25.36 2.42
N VAL A 158 0.72 25.34 2.51
CA VAL A 158 -0.19 25.83 1.48
C VAL A 158 -0.39 27.33 1.71
N PRO A 159 0.07 28.22 0.82
CA PRO A 159 -0.12 29.64 1.03
C PRO A 159 -1.61 29.98 1.06
N ALA A 160 -2.00 30.86 1.98
CA ALA A 160 -3.36 31.36 2.02
C ALA A 160 -3.71 32.03 0.68
N PRO A 161 -4.92 31.79 0.12
CA PRO A 161 -5.37 32.46 -1.09
C PRO A 161 -5.32 33.99 -0.91
N GLN A 162 -5.08 34.71 -2.01
CA GLN A 162 -5.16 36.17 -1.99
C GLN A 162 -6.58 36.63 -1.63
N GLU A 163 -6.70 37.41 -0.57
CA GLU A 163 -7.98 37.99 -0.13
C GLU A 163 -8.37 39.17 -1.04
N GLY A 164 -9.60 39.12 -1.57
CA GLY A 164 -10.22 40.21 -2.32
C GLY A 164 -10.98 41.19 -1.43
N GLU A 165 -11.83 42.01 -2.05
CA GLU A 165 -12.74 42.87 -1.30
C GLU A 165 -13.88 42.04 -0.67
N SER A 166 -14.10 42.21 0.63
CA SER A 166 -15.23 41.62 1.34
C SER A 166 -16.56 42.17 0.84
N ARG A 167 -17.57 41.30 0.69
CA ARG A 167 -18.93 41.71 0.34
C ARG A 167 -19.67 42.22 1.57
N THR A 168 -20.50 43.24 1.37
CA THR A 168 -21.48 43.66 2.38
C THR A 168 -22.80 42.98 2.10
N TYR A 169 -23.39 42.35 3.13
CA TYR A 169 -24.66 41.65 3.01
C TYR A 169 -25.82 42.51 3.52
N THR A 170 -27.01 42.33 2.95
CA THR A 170 -28.19 43.12 3.38
C THR A 170 -28.66 42.76 4.79
N ASP A 171 -28.33 41.56 5.26
CA ASP A 171 -28.58 41.05 6.62
C ASP A 171 -27.32 41.09 7.49
N GLN A 172 -26.40 42.02 7.22
CA GLN A 172 -25.16 42.20 8.01
C GLN A 172 -25.42 42.33 9.52
N ALA A 173 -26.53 42.97 9.90
CA ALA A 173 -26.91 43.18 11.30
C ALA A 173 -27.38 41.90 12.01
N GLU A 174 -27.69 40.83 11.28
CA GLU A 174 -28.06 39.51 11.82
C GLU A 174 -26.82 38.64 12.11
N ILE A 175 -25.62 39.04 11.65
CA ILE A 175 -24.39 38.27 11.88
C ILE A 175 -23.98 38.41 13.34
N SER A 176 -23.73 37.29 14.01
CA SER A 176 -23.27 37.29 15.39
C SER A 176 -21.96 38.08 15.53
N SER A 177 -21.79 38.83 16.63
CA SER A 177 -20.63 39.70 16.81
C SER A 177 -19.28 38.97 16.71
N TRP A 178 -19.23 37.71 17.16
CA TRP A 178 -18.03 36.86 17.06
C TRP A 178 -17.74 36.38 15.64
N ALA A 179 -18.74 36.40 14.74
CA ALA A 179 -18.64 35.88 13.38
C ALA A 179 -18.35 36.97 12.34
N VAL A 180 -18.50 38.25 12.68
CA VAL A 180 -18.36 39.37 11.73
C VAL A 180 -17.05 39.31 10.94
N GLU A 181 -15.93 39.12 11.63
CA GLU A 181 -14.61 39.05 10.98
C GLU A 181 -14.44 37.80 10.13
N TYR A 182 -14.95 36.65 10.59
CA TYR A 182 -14.89 35.40 9.83
C TYR A 182 -15.78 35.42 8.59
N VAL A 183 -16.97 36.03 8.66
CA VAL A 183 -17.84 36.19 7.50
C VAL A 183 -17.22 37.15 6.48
N ALA A 184 -16.61 38.25 6.95
CA ALA A 184 -15.90 39.17 6.08
C ALA A 184 -14.71 38.48 5.38
N ARG A 185 -13.91 37.72 6.12
CA ARG A 185 -12.77 36.98 5.58
C ARG A 185 -13.18 35.87 4.63
N ALA A 186 -14.17 35.04 5.00
CA ALA A 186 -14.69 33.99 4.12
C ALA A 186 -15.28 34.55 2.82
N SER A 187 -15.82 35.77 2.86
CA SER A 187 -16.25 36.50 1.67
C SER A 187 -15.08 37.00 0.83
N ALA A 188 -14.04 37.55 1.46
CA ALA A 188 -12.84 38.03 0.78
C ALA A 188 -12.06 36.90 0.11
N LEU A 189 -12.02 35.73 0.74
CA LEU A 189 -11.46 34.48 0.19
C LEU A 189 -12.34 33.84 -0.89
N GLY A 190 -13.56 34.34 -1.11
CA GLY A 190 -14.50 33.78 -2.09
C GLY A 190 -15.06 32.40 -1.73
N ILE A 191 -14.80 31.89 -0.52
CA ILE A 191 -15.27 30.59 -0.03
C ILE A 191 -16.78 30.63 0.22
N LEU A 192 -17.31 31.74 0.74
CA LEU A 192 -18.74 31.98 0.94
C LEU A 192 -19.17 33.29 0.27
N GLN A 193 -20.24 33.25 -0.54
CA GLN A 193 -20.60 34.37 -1.42
C GLN A 193 -22.00 34.96 -1.19
N GLY A 194 -22.72 34.50 -0.17
CA GLY A 194 -24.14 34.81 0.06
C GLY A 194 -25.06 34.20 -1.01
N ASN A 195 -26.35 34.52 -0.95
CA ASN A 195 -27.34 34.09 -1.93
C ASN A 195 -27.60 35.17 -3.01
N SER A 196 -28.43 34.83 -4.01
CA SER A 196 -28.78 35.75 -5.12
C SER A 196 -29.45 37.06 -4.68
N ASP A 197 -30.02 37.09 -3.48
CA ASP A 197 -30.72 38.25 -2.92
C ASP A 197 -29.78 39.21 -2.18
N GLY A 198 -28.47 38.93 -2.17
CA GLY A 198 -27.48 39.73 -1.45
C GLY A 198 -27.45 39.49 0.06
N ARG A 199 -28.05 38.38 0.53
CA ARG A 199 -28.07 37.97 1.93
C ARG A 199 -26.99 36.93 2.24
N PHE A 200 -26.42 36.99 3.44
CA PHE A 200 -25.54 35.95 3.96
C PHE A 200 -26.34 34.80 4.60
N ASN A 201 -27.46 35.10 5.28
CA ASN A 201 -28.26 34.18 6.08
C ASN A 201 -27.46 33.50 7.21
N PRO A 202 -26.92 34.26 8.19
CA PRO A 202 -25.95 33.75 9.17
C PRO A 202 -26.44 32.56 10.00
N HIS A 203 -27.71 32.56 10.38
CA HIS A 203 -28.32 31.50 11.20
C HIS A 203 -28.97 30.37 10.38
N GLY A 204 -28.93 30.46 9.04
CA GLY A 204 -29.39 29.39 8.18
C GLY A 204 -28.48 28.16 8.29
N ASN A 205 -29.07 26.97 8.16
CA ASN A 205 -28.31 25.73 8.11
C ASN A 205 -27.52 25.62 6.80
N LEU A 206 -26.28 25.15 6.89
CA LEU A 206 -25.47 24.79 5.72
C LEU A 206 -25.89 23.42 5.19
N THR A 207 -26.07 23.30 3.88
CA THR A 207 -26.35 22.01 3.22
C THR A 207 -25.07 21.26 2.85
N TRP A 208 -25.15 19.95 2.62
CA TRP A 208 -24.03 19.12 2.16
C TRP A 208 -23.41 19.63 0.85
N GLN A 209 -24.23 19.98 -0.14
CA GLN A 209 -23.74 20.50 -1.42
C GLN A 209 -23.06 21.87 -1.28
N GLU A 210 -23.55 22.75 -0.41
CA GLU A 210 -22.85 24.02 -0.10
C GLU A 210 -21.51 23.76 0.61
N ALA A 211 -21.47 22.82 1.54
CA ALA A 211 -20.24 22.41 2.22
C ALA A 211 -19.21 21.88 1.22
N CYS A 212 -19.61 21.01 0.29
CA CYS A 212 -18.74 20.47 -0.76
C CYS A 212 -18.16 21.59 -1.64
N VAL A 213 -18.98 22.58 -2.05
CA VAL A 213 -18.48 23.72 -2.83
C VAL A 213 -17.44 24.55 -2.06
N MET A 214 -17.64 24.73 -0.75
CA MET A 214 -16.69 25.47 0.09
C MET A 214 -15.37 24.71 0.26
N VAL A 215 -15.44 23.41 0.54
CA VAL A 215 -14.28 22.54 0.76
C VAL A 215 -13.51 22.33 -0.54
N ASP A 216 -14.19 22.17 -1.68
CA ASP A 216 -13.56 22.02 -3.01
C ASP A 216 -12.68 23.23 -3.36
N ARG A 217 -13.13 24.45 -3.05
CA ARG A 217 -12.33 25.66 -3.26
C ARG A 217 -11.01 25.63 -2.48
N ALA A 218 -11.07 25.21 -1.21
CA ALA A 218 -9.87 25.08 -0.39
C ALA A 218 -8.97 23.94 -0.87
N TYR A 219 -9.57 22.80 -1.24
CA TYR A 219 -8.87 21.64 -1.77
C TYR A 219 -8.07 21.98 -3.04
N ARG A 220 -8.67 22.65 -4.02
CA ARG A 220 -7.98 23.03 -5.26
C ARG A 220 -6.76 23.91 -5.01
N THR A 221 -6.82 24.81 -4.04
CA THR A 221 -5.63 25.60 -3.64
C THR A 221 -4.57 24.72 -2.99
N ALA A 222 -4.97 23.82 -2.09
CA ALA A 222 -4.07 22.90 -1.42
C ALA A 222 -3.37 21.94 -2.40
N GLU A 223 -4.14 21.28 -3.27
CA GLU A 223 -3.63 20.37 -4.30
C GLU A 223 -2.65 21.07 -5.24
N ALA A 224 -2.96 22.29 -5.71
CA ALA A 224 -2.05 23.06 -6.55
C ALA A 224 -0.71 23.37 -5.83
N ALA A 225 -0.75 23.65 -4.53
CA ALA A 225 0.46 23.87 -3.72
C ALA A 225 1.26 22.56 -3.52
N VAL A 226 0.58 21.42 -3.35
CA VAL A 226 1.24 20.11 -3.28
C VAL A 226 1.93 19.77 -4.60
N ILE A 227 1.24 19.95 -5.73
CA ILE A 227 1.81 19.76 -7.08
C ILE A 227 3.04 20.65 -7.26
N ALA A 228 2.95 21.93 -6.92
CA ALA A 228 4.07 22.87 -7.05
C ALA A 228 5.28 22.45 -6.19
N ARG A 229 5.05 22.09 -4.92
CA ARG A 229 6.10 21.62 -4.01
C ARG A 229 6.77 20.33 -4.51
N LYS A 230 5.99 19.39 -5.04
CA LYS A 230 6.54 18.15 -5.64
C LYS A 230 7.35 18.45 -6.89
N ALA A 231 6.88 19.36 -7.75
CA ALA A 231 7.62 19.81 -8.92
C ALA A 231 8.94 20.52 -8.56
N GLU A 232 8.97 21.34 -7.50
CA GLU A 232 10.21 21.94 -6.97
C GLU A 232 11.21 20.88 -6.47
N GLN A 233 10.71 19.75 -5.97
CA GLN A 233 11.52 18.58 -5.62
C GLN A 233 11.96 17.78 -6.86
N GLY A 234 11.44 18.05 -8.05
CA GLY A 234 11.68 17.26 -9.26
C GLY A 234 10.82 16.00 -9.38
N ILE A 235 9.77 15.88 -8.55
CA ILE A 235 8.81 14.77 -8.60
C ILE A 235 7.61 15.22 -9.44
N GLN A 236 7.31 14.48 -10.50
CA GLN A 236 6.13 14.76 -11.33
C GLN A 236 4.92 13.99 -10.81
N LEU A 237 3.76 14.65 -10.74
CA LEU A 237 2.50 14.02 -10.39
C LEU A 237 1.66 13.84 -11.65
N ASN A 238 1.58 12.60 -12.14
CA ASN A 238 0.77 12.27 -13.31
C ASN A 238 -0.59 11.72 -12.86
N ALA A 239 -1.69 12.33 -13.30
CA ALA A 239 -3.03 11.90 -12.92
C ALA A 239 -3.29 10.47 -13.42
N THR A 240 -3.74 9.57 -12.54
CA THR A 240 -3.88 8.15 -12.85
C THR A 240 -5.32 7.67 -12.88
N GLU A 241 -5.64 6.89 -13.91
CA GLU A 241 -6.89 6.16 -14.06
C GLU A 241 -6.77 4.73 -13.51
N LEU A 242 -5.55 4.23 -13.28
CA LEU A 242 -5.30 2.91 -12.70
C LEU A 242 -5.99 2.79 -11.34
N ASP A 243 -6.65 1.65 -11.12
CA ASP A 243 -7.30 1.37 -9.84
C ASP A 243 -6.29 0.86 -8.82
N VAL A 244 -5.46 1.78 -8.32
CA VAL A 244 -4.31 1.46 -7.47
C VAL A 244 -4.40 2.17 -6.13
N SER A 245 -4.27 1.40 -5.06
CA SER A 245 -4.06 1.92 -3.70
C SER A 245 -2.60 1.69 -3.31
N ALA A 246 -1.90 2.75 -2.91
CA ALA A 246 -0.51 2.64 -2.48
C ALA A 246 -0.43 1.92 -1.12
N GLY A 247 0.53 1.02 -0.94
CA GLY A 247 0.80 0.47 0.38
C GLY A 247 2.20 -0.07 0.52
N HIS A 248 2.94 0.38 1.54
CA HIS A 248 4.31 -0.07 1.78
C HIS A 248 4.41 -1.57 2.11
N TYR A 249 3.31 -2.18 2.57
CA TYR A 249 3.20 -3.63 2.83
C TYR A 249 2.33 -4.38 1.83
N LEU A 250 1.56 -3.65 1.01
CA LEU A 250 0.75 -4.23 -0.06
C LEU A 250 1.53 -4.08 -1.36
N GLN A 251 2.65 -4.80 -1.49
CA GLN A 251 3.27 -5.09 -2.79
C GLN A 251 2.36 -6.04 -3.59
N SER A 252 1.12 -5.61 -3.84
CA SER A 252 0.16 -6.33 -4.68
C SER A 252 0.40 -6.08 -6.17
N ALA A 253 1.19 -5.05 -6.49
CA ALA A 253 1.61 -4.74 -7.84
C ALA A 253 3.03 -4.14 -7.90
N GLU A 254 3.72 -4.44 -9.00
CA GLU A 254 4.98 -3.80 -9.40
C GLU A 254 4.69 -2.69 -10.42
N TYR A 255 5.50 -1.63 -10.42
CA TYR A 255 5.32 -0.48 -11.29
C TYR A 255 6.61 -0.09 -12.00
N TYR A 256 6.55 0.07 -13.31
CA TYR A 256 7.69 0.45 -14.14
C TYR A 256 7.37 1.72 -14.93
N ALA A 257 8.23 2.73 -14.82
CA ALA A 257 8.15 3.94 -15.62
C ALA A 257 8.86 3.71 -16.94
N LEU A 258 8.15 3.85 -18.05
CA LEU A 258 8.67 3.55 -19.39
C LEU A 258 8.67 4.80 -20.27
N GLU A 259 9.68 4.93 -21.12
CA GLU A 259 9.77 5.98 -22.14
C GLU A 259 10.05 5.39 -23.52
N HIS A 260 9.20 5.71 -24.49
CA HIS A 260 9.40 5.33 -25.89
C HIS A 260 8.96 6.45 -26.84
N ASN A 261 9.84 6.89 -27.76
CA ASN A 261 9.55 7.98 -28.71
C ASN A 261 9.05 9.28 -28.05
N GLY A 262 9.53 9.60 -26.84
CA GLY A 262 9.09 10.76 -26.04
C GLY A 262 7.71 10.59 -25.38
N GLN A 263 7.06 9.44 -25.53
CA GLN A 263 5.84 9.06 -24.85
C GLN A 263 6.20 8.39 -23.52
N ARG A 264 5.71 8.93 -22.41
CA ARG A 264 5.82 8.30 -21.08
C ARG A 264 4.63 7.40 -20.81
N SER A 265 4.89 6.27 -20.16
CA SER A 265 3.89 5.32 -19.71
C SER A 265 4.28 4.65 -18.41
N VAL A 266 3.31 4.09 -17.71
CA VAL A 266 3.50 3.28 -16.50
C VAL A 266 2.93 1.90 -16.76
N LEU A 267 3.78 0.89 -16.64
CA LEU A 267 3.35 -0.51 -16.60
C LEU A 267 3.07 -0.89 -15.15
N SER A 268 1.87 -1.36 -14.87
CA SER A 268 1.47 -1.98 -13.61
C SER A 268 1.31 -3.49 -13.81
N ILE A 269 1.98 -4.27 -12.96
CA ILE A 269 1.85 -5.72 -12.91
C ILE A 269 1.20 -6.06 -11.57
N GLY A 270 -0.11 -6.26 -11.56
CA GLY A 270 -0.84 -6.69 -10.38
C GLY A 270 -1.17 -8.19 -10.40
N ASN A 271 -1.75 -8.68 -9.31
CA ASN A 271 -2.16 -10.08 -9.17
C ASN A 271 -3.15 -10.56 -10.24
N GLU A 272 -4.06 -9.70 -10.70
CA GLU A 272 -5.16 -10.07 -11.59
C GLU A 272 -5.06 -9.46 -12.99
N ALA A 273 -4.18 -8.47 -13.18
CA ALA A 273 -4.07 -7.75 -14.43
C ALA A 273 -2.67 -7.15 -14.63
N VAL A 274 -2.24 -7.12 -15.89
CA VAL A 274 -1.15 -6.27 -16.36
C VAL A 274 -1.76 -5.10 -17.12
N GLN A 275 -1.43 -3.88 -16.74
CA GLN A 275 -2.01 -2.67 -17.29
C GLN A 275 -0.93 -1.67 -17.67
N LEU A 276 -1.14 -0.98 -18.78
CA LEU A 276 -0.27 0.09 -19.27
C LEU A 276 -1.07 1.38 -19.30
N GLU A 277 -0.68 2.36 -18.51
CA GLU A 277 -1.22 3.71 -18.57
C GLU A 277 -0.25 4.62 -19.33
N THR A 278 -0.78 5.47 -20.22
CA THR A 278 0.03 6.36 -21.07
C THR A 278 -0.33 7.82 -20.77
N TYR A 279 0.65 8.73 -20.74
CA TYR A 279 0.44 10.12 -20.29
C TYR A 279 0.82 11.16 -21.33
N ASN A 280 0.05 12.24 -21.46
CA ASN A 280 0.51 13.43 -22.16
C ASN A 280 1.70 14.08 -21.41
N THR A 281 2.39 15.01 -22.08
CA THR A 281 3.53 15.73 -21.49
C THR A 281 3.16 16.60 -20.28
N ASP A 282 1.88 16.91 -20.11
CA ASP A 282 1.36 17.65 -18.94
C ASP A 282 0.97 16.72 -17.77
N GLY A 283 1.22 15.42 -17.88
CA GLY A 283 0.92 14.42 -16.85
C GLY A 283 -0.52 13.91 -16.86
N THR A 284 -1.37 14.35 -17.81
CA THR A 284 -2.74 13.81 -17.93
C THR A 284 -2.74 12.43 -18.57
N SER A 285 -3.51 11.50 -18.02
CA SER A 285 -3.69 10.17 -18.62
C SER A 285 -4.37 10.28 -19.99
N THR A 286 -3.92 9.43 -20.91
CA THR A 286 -4.54 9.19 -22.23
C THR A 286 -5.34 7.90 -22.26
N GLY A 287 -5.38 7.17 -21.13
CA GLY A 287 -6.11 5.93 -20.94
C GLY A 287 -5.24 4.74 -20.54
N VAL A 288 -5.91 3.71 -20.06
CA VAL A 288 -5.32 2.44 -19.62
C VAL A 288 -5.56 1.35 -20.65
N LYS A 289 -4.50 0.67 -21.07
CA LYS A 289 -4.53 -0.55 -21.90
C LYS A 289 -4.25 -1.77 -21.03
N THR A 290 -5.17 -2.73 -20.99
CA THR A 290 -4.91 -4.04 -20.37
C THR A 290 -4.09 -4.92 -21.30
N ILE A 291 -2.98 -5.44 -20.81
CA ILE A 291 -2.17 -6.47 -21.47
C ILE A 291 -2.72 -7.85 -21.03
N PRO A 292 -3.05 -8.75 -21.97
CA PRO A 292 -3.63 -10.04 -21.60
C PRO A 292 -2.71 -10.89 -20.71
N MET A 293 -3.27 -11.39 -19.60
CA MET A 293 -2.64 -12.45 -18.81
C MET A 293 -2.56 -13.73 -19.66
N GLU A 294 -1.37 -14.28 -19.85
CA GLU A 294 -1.20 -15.51 -20.66
C GLU A 294 -1.10 -16.79 -19.82
N LEU A 295 -0.83 -16.67 -18.52
CA LEU A 295 -0.94 -17.71 -17.50
C LEU A 295 -1.51 -17.08 -16.21
N GLU A 296 -1.59 -17.85 -15.13
CA GLU A 296 -2.27 -17.47 -13.87
C GLU A 296 -1.67 -16.22 -13.20
N VAL A 297 -0.35 -16.04 -13.25
CA VAL A 297 0.35 -14.91 -12.64
C VAL A 297 1.37 -14.30 -13.61
N CYS A 298 1.57 -12.99 -13.55
CA CYS A 298 2.68 -12.30 -14.21
C CYS A 298 3.72 -11.98 -13.14
N GLY A 299 4.88 -12.64 -13.22
CA GLY A 299 5.90 -12.56 -12.19
C GLY A 299 6.91 -11.44 -12.37
N GLY A 300 7.02 -10.86 -13.57
CA GLY A 300 7.97 -9.78 -13.80
C GLY A 300 8.10 -9.35 -15.25
N PHE A 301 8.87 -8.28 -15.43
CA PHE A 301 9.04 -7.55 -16.68
C PHE A 301 10.51 -7.29 -16.99
N TYR A 302 10.83 -7.17 -18.27
CA TYR A 302 12.14 -6.74 -18.72
C TYR A 302 12.06 -5.90 -19.99
N GLU A 303 12.81 -4.81 -19.97
CA GLU A 303 13.03 -3.93 -21.10
C GLU A 303 14.44 -4.19 -21.68
N SER A 304 14.51 -4.61 -22.96
CA SER A 304 15.74 -4.51 -23.75
C SER A 304 15.72 -3.27 -24.63
N ASP A 305 16.80 -2.98 -25.35
CA ASP A 305 16.85 -1.82 -26.26
C ASP A 305 15.69 -1.82 -27.27
N ASP A 306 15.35 -3.01 -27.80
CA ASP A 306 14.41 -3.16 -28.91
C ASP A 306 13.04 -3.72 -28.49
N PHE A 307 12.93 -4.38 -27.33
CA PHE A 307 11.74 -5.17 -26.98
C PHE A 307 11.31 -5.02 -25.52
N TYR A 308 10.08 -5.45 -25.26
CA TYR A 308 9.55 -5.70 -23.92
C TYR A 308 9.29 -7.19 -23.73
N TYR A 309 9.52 -7.69 -22.52
CA TYR A 309 9.28 -9.07 -22.14
C TYR A 309 8.46 -9.15 -20.85
N LEU A 310 7.44 -10.00 -20.86
CA LEU A 310 6.68 -10.37 -19.66
C LEU A 310 6.85 -11.85 -19.36
N ALA A 311 7.11 -12.18 -18.10
CA ALA A 311 7.22 -13.55 -17.63
C ALA A 311 5.95 -13.96 -16.87
N PHE A 312 5.21 -14.89 -17.43
CA PHE A 312 4.02 -15.47 -16.81
C PHE A 312 4.31 -16.85 -16.22
N GLY A 313 3.50 -17.27 -15.25
CA GLY A 313 3.60 -18.57 -14.62
C GLY A 313 2.24 -19.16 -14.24
N GLN A 314 2.17 -20.48 -14.12
CA GLN A 314 1.05 -21.21 -13.53
C GLN A 314 1.52 -22.42 -12.71
N GLY A 315 0.77 -22.80 -11.68
CA GLY A 315 1.11 -23.96 -10.84
C GLY A 315 1.07 -25.27 -11.63
N ASN A 316 1.84 -26.29 -11.22
CA ASN A 316 1.94 -27.64 -11.79
C ASN A 316 2.20 -28.69 -10.70
N MET A 317 1.37 -28.69 -9.66
CA MET A 317 1.47 -29.61 -8.52
C MET A 317 1.30 -31.08 -8.89
N GLU A 318 0.63 -31.34 -10.01
CA GLU A 318 0.45 -32.66 -10.61
C GLU A 318 1.71 -33.20 -11.32
N GLU A 319 2.74 -32.36 -11.50
CA GLU A 319 3.99 -32.73 -12.18
C GLU A 319 3.79 -33.24 -13.63
N SER A 320 2.91 -32.57 -14.38
CA SER A 320 2.62 -32.87 -15.79
C SER A 320 3.54 -32.12 -16.76
N ASP A 321 3.43 -32.44 -18.05
CA ASP A 321 4.16 -31.82 -19.16
C ASP A 321 3.58 -30.45 -19.60
N LYS A 322 2.69 -29.86 -18.80
CA LYS A 322 2.10 -28.57 -19.12
C LYS A 322 3.13 -27.44 -19.04
N THR A 323 2.80 -26.33 -19.70
CA THR A 323 3.58 -25.09 -19.62
C THR A 323 3.48 -24.53 -18.20
N VAL A 324 4.63 -24.29 -17.57
CA VAL A 324 4.73 -23.75 -16.21
C VAL A 324 5.13 -22.28 -16.25
N PHE A 325 6.08 -21.93 -17.13
CA PHE A 325 6.45 -20.55 -17.39
C PHE A 325 6.21 -20.21 -18.85
N ARG A 326 5.82 -18.97 -19.12
CA ARG A 326 5.77 -18.40 -20.47
C ARG A 326 6.43 -17.04 -20.49
N VAL A 327 7.44 -16.87 -21.33
CA VAL A 327 8.04 -15.54 -21.57
C VAL A 327 7.52 -15.00 -22.89
N VAL A 328 6.80 -13.89 -22.84
CA VAL A 328 6.14 -13.27 -24.00
C VAL A 328 6.94 -12.05 -24.43
N LYS A 329 7.22 -11.95 -25.73
CA LYS A 329 7.93 -10.85 -26.35
C LYS A 329 6.96 -9.88 -27.01
N TYR A 330 7.17 -8.59 -26.78
CA TYR A 330 6.45 -7.49 -27.39
C TYR A 330 7.42 -6.52 -28.07
N ASP A 331 6.96 -5.82 -29.10
CA ASP A 331 7.63 -4.58 -29.53
C ASP A 331 7.36 -3.45 -28.53
N LYS A 332 7.99 -2.28 -28.78
CA LYS A 332 7.85 -1.10 -27.92
C LYS A 332 6.48 -0.42 -27.96
N ASP A 333 5.63 -0.81 -28.92
CA ASP A 333 4.23 -0.38 -29.01
C ASP A 333 3.27 -1.41 -28.37
N TRP A 334 3.81 -2.38 -27.62
CA TRP A 334 3.06 -3.43 -26.95
C TRP A 334 2.24 -4.30 -27.92
N ASN A 335 2.77 -4.55 -29.13
CA ASN A 335 2.28 -5.60 -30.02
C ASN A 335 3.01 -6.91 -29.71
N ARG A 336 2.25 -7.97 -29.47
CA ARG A 336 2.80 -9.30 -29.17
C ARG A 336 3.51 -9.89 -30.39
N LEU A 337 4.80 -10.22 -30.25
CA LEU A 337 5.65 -10.77 -31.32
C LEU A 337 5.82 -12.29 -31.23
N GLY A 338 5.78 -12.87 -30.03
CA GLY A 338 5.98 -14.30 -29.84
C GLY A 338 6.04 -14.68 -28.36
N ALA A 339 6.14 -15.98 -28.06
CA ALA A 339 6.30 -16.45 -26.70
C ALA A 339 7.12 -17.74 -26.64
N ALA A 340 7.82 -17.93 -25.53
CA ALA A 340 8.55 -19.14 -25.18
C ALA A 340 7.77 -19.91 -24.12
N ASP A 341 7.24 -21.09 -24.48
CA ASP A 341 6.58 -22.01 -23.56
C ASP A 341 7.62 -22.91 -22.88
N ILE A 342 7.65 -22.90 -21.54
CA ILE A 342 8.59 -23.67 -20.74
C ILE A 342 7.80 -24.71 -19.93
N ASN A 343 7.80 -25.93 -20.44
CA ASN A 343 7.29 -27.15 -19.81
C ASN A 343 8.44 -28.06 -19.34
N ASP A 344 8.15 -29.24 -18.78
CA ASP A 344 9.13 -30.26 -18.37
C ASP A 344 10.37 -29.65 -17.68
N CYS A 345 10.11 -28.81 -16.68
CA CYS A 345 11.12 -27.93 -16.07
C CYS A 345 11.25 -28.17 -14.56
N TYR A 346 10.80 -29.33 -14.08
CA TYR A 346 10.87 -29.74 -12.67
C TYR A 346 10.32 -28.70 -11.70
N THR A 347 9.24 -28.02 -12.09
CA THR A 347 8.66 -26.90 -11.33
C THR A 347 7.18 -27.14 -11.09
N THR A 348 6.75 -27.08 -9.83
CA THR A 348 5.35 -27.12 -9.42
C THR A 348 4.77 -25.74 -9.10
N GLU A 349 5.59 -24.79 -8.69
CA GLU A 349 5.14 -23.43 -8.38
C GLU A 349 6.17 -22.44 -8.94
N PRO A 350 5.78 -21.59 -9.91
CA PRO A 350 6.65 -20.54 -10.42
C PRO A 350 6.76 -19.39 -9.39
N PHE A 351 7.87 -18.65 -9.43
CA PHE A 351 8.06 -17.41 -8.65
C PHE A 351 7.98 -17.57 -7.12
N ARG A 352 8.14 -18.79 -6.60
CA ARG A 352 7.92 -19.07 -5.17
C ARG A 352 8.83 -18.23 -4.27
N HIS A 353 8.21 -17.34 -3.49
CA HIS A 353 8.86 -16.43 -2.52
C HIS A 353 10.05 -15.64 -3.10
N THR A 354 10.02 -15.30 -4.39
CA THR A 354 11.01 -14.39 -4.94
C THR A 354 10.59 -12.94 -4.69
N SER A 355 11.53 -12.11 -4.26
CA SER A 355 11.40 -10.66 -4.21
C SER A 355 11.90 -9.99 -5.49
N HIS A 356 12.54 -10.73 -6.38
CA HIS A 356 13.05 -10.23 -7.66
C HIS A 356 13.36 -11.38 -8.61
N LEU A 357 12.85 -11.30 -9.85
CA LEU A 357 13.28 -12.16 -10.95
C LEU A 357 14.10 -11.37 -11.96
N GLY A 358 15.10 -12.01 -12.55
CA GLY A 358 16.01 -11.38 -13.49
C GLY A 358 15.76 -11.83 -14.92
N MET A 359 15.80 -10.90 -15.85
CA MET A 359 15.92 -11.18 -17.28
C MET A 359 17.02 -10.29 -17.87
N ALA A 360 17.75 -10.83 -18.84
CA ALA A 360 18.75 -10.07 -19.60
C ALA A 360 18.84 -10.60 -21.02
N GLU A 361 19.01 -9.72 -22.00
CA GLU A 361 19.21 -10.08 -23.42
C GLU A 361 20.59 -9.63 -23.90
N GLU A 362 21.35 -10.53 -24.53
CA GLU A 362 22.54 -10.18 -25.31
C GLU A 362 22.70 -11.17 -26.49
N ASN A 363 23.16 -10.68 -27.64
CA ASN A 363 23.50 -11.49 -28.81
C ASN A 363 22.37 -12.46 -29.26
N GLY A 364 21.11 -12.03 -29.19
CA GLY A 364 19.94 -12.81 -29.60
C GLY A 364 19.54 -13.93 -28.63
N THR A 365 20.08 -13.91 -27.41
CA THR A 365 19.71 -14.82 -26.31
C THR A 365 19.17 -14.02 -25.13
N LEU A 366 17.94 -14.29 -24.75
CA LEU A 366 17.33 -13.84 -23.51
C LEU A 366 17.55 -14.91 -22.44
N VAL A 367 18.06 -14.52 -21.29
CA VAL A 367 18.10 -15.35 -20.09
C VAL A 367 16.94 -14.96 -19.20
N PHE A 368 16.15 -15.94 -18.77
CA PHE A 368 15.10 -15.80 -17.76
C PHE A 368 15.53 -16.53 -16.50
N HIS A 369 15.63 -15.82 -15.37
CA HIS A 369 16.16 -16.32 -14.12
C HIS A 369 15.24 -15.98 -12.95
N THR A 370 14.75 -16.99 -12.23
CA THR A 370 13.71 -16.80 -11.20
C THR A 370 13.76 -17.88 -10.12
N ALA A 371 12.85 -17.84 -9.15
CA ALA A 371 12.65 -18.89 -8.15
C ALA A 371 11.56 -19.89 -8.59
N ARG A 372 11.64 -21.10 -8.03
CA ARG A 372 10.66 -22.17 -8.23
C ARG A 372 10.50 -23.03 -6.99
N LEU A 373 9.32 -23.65 -6.85
CA LEU A 373 9.17 -24.91 -6.13
C LEU A 373 9.37 -26.08 -7.06
N ARG A 374 10.20 -27.04 -6.66
CA ARG A 374 10.51 -28.20 -7.49
C ARG A 374 9.51 -29.35 -7.36
N TYR A 375 9.63 -30.30 -8.29
CA TYR A 375 9.03 -31.61 -8.18
C TYR A 375 9.44 -32.32 -6.88
N LEU A 376 8.64 -33.31 -6.47
CA LEU A 376 8.83 -34.05 -5.24
C LEU A 376 10.11 -34.88 -5.38
N THR A 377 11.06 -34.67 -4.47
CA THR A 377 12.31 -35.41 -4.47
C THR A 377 12.08 -36.77 -3.81
N THR A 378 12.41 -37.86 -4.50
CA THR A 378 12.09 -39.23 -4.04
C THR A 378 12.83 -39.64 -2.77
N ASP A 379 14.00 -39.06 -2.53
CA ASP A 379 14.91 -39.49 -1.47
C ASP A 379 14.48 -38.97 -0.09
N ASP A 380 13.91 -37.76 -0.03
CA ASP A 380 13.46 -37.11 1.21
C ASP A 380 11.96 -36.81 1.24
N ASN A 381 11.24 -37.06 0.14
CA ASN A 381 9.82 -36.80 -0.03
C ASN A 381 9.46 -35.31 0.18
N LEU A 382 10.37 -34.39 -0.18
CA LEU A 382 10.18 -32.95 -0.07
C LEU A 382 10.17 -32.26 -1.43
N ARG A 383 9.45 -31.13 -1.49
CA ARG A 383 9.53 -30.17 -2.59
C ARG A 383 10.46 -29.06 -2.16
N HIS A 384 11.59 -28.94 -2.83
CA HIS A 384 12.61 -27.96 -2.50
C HIS A 384 12.41 -26.68 -3.29
N GLN A 385 12.52 -25.53 -2.63
CA GLN A 385 12.61 -24.24 -3.31
C GLN A 385 14.03 -24.05 -3.86
N SER A 386 14.16 -23.51 -5.06
CA SER A 386 15.47 -23.16 -5.64
C SER A 386 15.31 -22.15 -6.75
N ASN A 387 16.41 -21.66 -7.28
CA ASN A 387 16.39 -20.93 -8.54
C ASN A 387 16.04 -21.83 -9.75
N PHE A 388 15.69 -21.14 -10.84
CA PHE A 388 15.38 -21.64 -12.17
C PHE A 388 15.99 -20.70 -13.20
N THR A 389 16.52 -21.25 -14.28
CA THR A 389 17.08 -20.50 -15.41
C THR A 389 16.60 -21.13 -16.71
N ALA A 390 16.15 -20.31 -17.64
CA ALA A 390 15.96 -20.67 -19.03
C ALA A 390 16.72 -19.71 -19.94
N LYS A 391 17.18 -20.22 -21.08
CA LYS A 391 17.71 -19.42 -22.17
C LYS A 391 16.79 -19.55 -23.36
N ILE A 392 16.48 -18.44 -23.98
CA ILE A 392 15.49 -18.30 -25.03
C ILE A 392 16.16 -17.58 -26.19
N ARG A 393 16.05 -18.14 -27.40
CA ARG A 393 16.51 -17.45 -28.61
C ARG A 393 15.49 -16.39 -28.99
N THR A 394 15.89 -15.12 -29.06
CA THR A 394 14.94 -14.01 -29.20
C THR A 394 14.40 -13.81 -30.61
N SER A 395 14.98 -14.48 -31.62
CA SER A 395 14.52 -14.41 -33.01
C SER A 395 13.26 -15.25 -33.28
N ASP A 396 13.08 -16.36 -32.57
CA ASP A 396 11.97 -17.29 -32.75
C ASP A 396 11.27 -17.68 -31.42
N MET A 397 11.74 -17.13 -30.30
CA MET A 397 11.28 -17.44 -28.94
C MET A 397 11.41 -18.93 -28.56
N SER A 398 12.31 -19.68 -29.21
CA SER A 398 12.57 -21.08 -28.84
C SER A 398 13.40 -21.17 -27.55
N VAL A 399 12.98 -22.07 -26.65
CA VAL A 399 13.73 -22.40 -25.43
C VAL A 399 14.93 -23.25 -25.83
N ILE A 400 16.14 -22.71 -25.66
CA ILE A 400 17.41 -23.39 -26.03
C ILE A 400 18.03 -24.14 -24.86
N GLN A 401 17.74 -23.70 -23.63
CA GLN A 401 18.20 -24.34 -22.39
C GLN A 401 17.21 -24.05 -21.28
N LYS A 402 17.04 -24.99 -20.35
CA LYS A 402 16.27 -24.83 -19.12
C LYS A 402 16.95 -25.60 -17.98
N SER A 403 16.75 -25.17 -16.74
CA SER A 403 17.37 -25.82 -15.59
C SER A 403 16.96 -27.28 -15.47
N GLU A 404 17.95 -28.13 -15.23
CA GLU A 404 17.75 -29.49 -14.73
C GLU A 404 17.20 -29.45 -13.28
N VAL A 405 17.01 -30.62 -12.67
CA VAL A 405 16.56 -30.72 -11.27
C VAL A 405 17.46 -29.91 -10.34
N PHE A 406 18.78 -30.02 -10.51
CA PHE A 406 19.80 -29.24 -9.82
C PHE A 406 20.75 -28.64 -10.85
N PRO A 407 20.57 -27.36 -11.24
CA PRO A 407 21.40 -26.74 -12.26
C PRO A 407 22.82 -26.43 -11.74
N GLN A 408 23.76 -26.10 -12.64
CA GLN A 408 25.14 -25.77 -12.23
C GLN A 408 25.24 -24.47 -11.41
N ASN A 409 24.32 -23.54 -11.61
CA ASN A 409 24.17 -22.32 -10.80
C ASN A 409 23.16 -22.52 -9.65
N HIS A 410 22.96 -23.74 -9.15
CA HIS A 410 21.92 -24.02 -8.17
C HIS A 410 22.10 -23.19 -6.90
N VAL A 411 21.04 -22.46 -6.54
CA VAL A 411 20.90 -21.84 -5.23
C VAL A 411 19.61 -22.32 -4.58
N SER A 412 19.76 -22.99 -3.43
CA SER A 412 18.64 -23.48 -2.63
C SER A 412 17.97 -22.33 -1.89
N HIS A 413 16.64 -22.34 -1.90
CA HIS A 413 15.80 -21.28 -1.32
C HIS A 413 16.23 -19.88 -1.82
N SER A 414 16.36 -19.75 -3.14
CA SER A 414 16.73 -18.47 -3.75
C SER A 414 15.55 -17.49 -3.67
N PHE A 415 15.75 -16.37 -2.97
CA PHE A 415 14.74 -15.35 -2.70
C PHE A 415 14.85 -14.12 -3.60
N ALA A 416 15.96 -13.94 -4.33
CA ALA A 416 16.11 -12.91 -5.34
C ALA A 416 17.11 -13.38 -6.39
N GLN A 417 16.81 -13.16 -7.67
CA GLN A 417 17.60 -13.63 -8.80
C GLN A 417 17.96 -12.48 -9.72
N TYR A 418 19.24 -12.23 -9.92
CA TYR A 418 19.75 -11.23 -10.86
C TYR A 418 20.51 -11.92 -11.98
N VAL A 419 20.40 -11.39 -13.19
CA VAL A 419 21.18 -11.85 -14.33
C VAL A 419 21.61 -10.67 -15.20
N ALA A 420 22.85 -10.72 -15.66
CA ALA A 420 23.39 -9.82 -16.68
C ALA A 420 24.37 -10.60 -17.55
N PHE A 421 24.90 -9.96 -18.59
CA PHE A 421 25.91 -10.56 -19.45
C PHE A 421 27.28 -9.91 -19.29
N ASP A 422 28.33 -10.73 -19.30
CA ASP A 422 29.72 -10.32 -19.44
C ASP A 422 30.31 -10.96 -20.70
N ASN A 423 30.42 -10.16 -21.77
CA ASN A 423 30.97 -10.59 -23.06
C ASN A 423 30.28 -11.84 -23.66
N GLY A 424 28.95 -11.84 -23.73
CA GLY A 424 28.15 -12.95 -24.27
C GLY A 424 27.92 -14.10 -23.30
N LEU A 425 28.46 -14.03 -22.08
CA LEU A 425 28.31 -15.06 -21.05
C LEU A 425 27.41 -14.58 -19.91
N PRO A 426 26.36 -15.33 -19.54
CA PRO A 426 25.52 -14.98 -18.41
C PRO A 426 26.29 -14.98 -17.09
N VAL A 427 25.96 -14.03 -16.24
CA VAL A 427 26.41 -13.89 -14.86
C VAL A 427 25.18 -13.78 -13.98
N TYR A 428 25.11 -14.61 -12.95
CA TYR A 428 23.97 -14.69 -12.05
C TYR A 428 24.36 -14.27 -10.64
N ILE A 429 23.48 -13.56 -9.94
CA ILE A 429 23.58 -13.39 -8.49
C ILE A 429 22.27 -13.83 -7.84
N ASP A 430 22.37 -14.72 -6.87
CA ASP A 430 21.24 -15.24 -6.11
C ASP A 430 21.36 -14.89 -4.62
N HIS A 431 20.21 -14.70 -3.96
CA HIS A 431 20.09 -14.61 -2.51
C HIS A 431 19.58 -15.93 -1.94
N GLY A 432 20.47 -16.76 -1.37
CA GLY A 432 20.11 -18.09 -0.84
C GLY A 432 20.30 -18.23 0.68
N ASP A 433 19.54 -19.13 1.32
CA ASP A 433 19.63 -19.42 2.75
C ASP A 433 20.33 -20.74 3.11
N ALA A 434 20.72 -21.54 2.10
CA ALA A 434 21.20 -22.90 2.31
C ALA A 434 22.41 -23.29 1.44
N TYR A 435 22.20 -23.55 0.15
CA TYR A 435 23.21 -24.08 -0.78
C TYR A 435 23.40 -23.13 -1.96
N PRO A 436 24.26 -22.10 -1.84
CA PRO A 436 24.92 -21.65 -0.61
C PRO A 436 24.06 -20.66 0.20
N ARG A 437 24.31 -20.56 1.51
CA ARG A 437 23.74 -19.54 2.41
C ARG A 437 24.53 -18.24 2.28
N GLY A 438 23.98 -17.27 1.56
CA GLY A 438 24.66 -16.02 1.24
C GLY A 438 24.17 -15.38 -0.05
N PHE A 439 24.89 -14.34 -0.47
CA PHE A 439 24.82 -13.86 -1.85
C PHE A 439 25.83 -14.63 -2.71
N ALA A 440 25.30 -15.31 -3.74
CA ALA A 440 26.04 -16.25 -4.55
C ALA A 440 26.20 -15.74 -5.98
N LEU A 441 27.42 -15.44 -6.39
CA LEU A 441 27.77 -15.11 -7.76
C LEU A 441 28.07 -16.39 -8.55
N ASN A 442 27.43 -16.57 -9.69
CA ASN A 442 27.70 -17.66 -10.62
C ASN A 442 28.10 -17.08 -11.99
N VAL A 443 29.34 -17.33 -12.42
CA VAL A 443 29.83 -16.89 -13.74
C VAL A 443 29.84 -18.08 -14.68
N GLU A 444 29.07 -18.00 -15.77
CA GLU A 444 29.03 -19.05 -16.77
C GLU A 444 30.22 -18.95 -17.74
N ASN A 445 30.75 -20.09 -18.19
CA ASN A 445 31.74 -20.14 -19.26
C ASN A 445 31.12 -20.56 -20.60
N ALA A 446 31.90 -20.50 -21.67
CA ALA A 446 31.43 -20.86 -23.03
C ALA A 446 30.97 -22.33 -23.18
N GLN A 447 31.21 -23.21 -22.21
CA GLN A 447 30.71 -24.59 -22.19
C GLN A 447 29.47 -24.76 -21.30
N GLY A 448 28.90 -23.67 -20.77
CA GLY A 448 27.74 -23.72 -19.88
C GLY A 448 28.05 -24.15 -18.44
N ARG A 449 29.33 -24.13 -18.02
CA ARG A 449 29.72 -24.43 -16.65
C ARG A 449 29.78 -23.15 -15.83
N CYS A 450 29.22 -23.19 -14.62
CA CYS A 450 29.23 -22.08 -13.70
C CYS A 450 30.39 -22.19 -12.71
N LYS A 451 31.07 -21.07 -12.47
CA LYS A 451 31.98 -20.91 -11.34
C LYS A 451 31.24 -20.14 -10.25
N GLU A 452 30.91 -20.82 -9.17
CA GLU A 452 30.26 -20.23 -8.01
C GLU A 452 31.27 -19.50 -7.10
N LEU A 453 30.84 -18.38 -6.55
CA LEU A 453 31.45 -17.65 -5.44
C LEU A 453 30.34 -17.19 -4.48
N ASN A 454 30.26 -17.81 -3.30
CA ASN A 454 29.49 -17.26 -2.19
C ASN A 454 30.28 -16.10 -1.57
N PHE A 455 30.03 -14.88 -2.04
CA PHE A 455 30.87 -13.72 -1.73
C PHE A 455 30.48 -13.00 -0.44
N PHE A 456 29.28 -13.27 0.07
CA PHE A 456 28.79 -12.71 1.32
C PHE A 456 27.97 -13.77 2.06
N THR A 457 28.61 -14.46 3.00
CA THR A 457 28.00 -15.56 3.77
C THR A 457 27.09 -15.03 4.87
N PHE A 458 25.92 -15.65 5.08
CA PHE A 458 25.04 -15.32 6.21
C PHE A 458 25.30 -16.22 7.41
N SER A 459 25.10 -15.66 8.61
CA SER A 459 25.09 -16.40 9.87
C SER A 459 23.85 -17.29 9.99
N GLY A 460 23.89 -18.24 10.93
CA GLY A 460 22.82 -19.22 11.14
C GLY A 460 23.11 -20.58 10.49
N ALA A 461 22.22 -21.53 10.72
CA ALA A 461 22.27 -22.84 10.12
C ALA A 461 21.78 -22.82 8.67
N ILE A 462 22.18 -23.84 7.91
CA ILE A 462 21.65 -24.09 6.57
C ILE A 462 20.13 -24.30 6.69
N GLY A 463 19.35 -23.55 5.90
CA GLY A 463 17.88 -23.62 5.91
C GLY A 463 17.19 -22.71 6.94
N ASP A 464 17.93 -21.87 7.68
CA ASP A 464 17.32 -20.81 8.47
C ASP A 464 16.76 -19.72 7.52
N ASN A 465 15.47 -19.77 7.20
CA ASN A 465 14.87 -18.86 6.21
C ASN A 465 15.15 -17.37 6.45
N THR A 466 15.31 -16.96 7.71
CA THR A 466 15.68 -15.59 8.05
C THR A 466 17.17 -15.33 7.78
N THR A 467 17.46 -14.53 6.75
CA THR A 467 18.84 -14.18 6.35
C THR A 467 19.34 -12.86 6.93
N ASN A 468 18.42 -11.97 7.36
CA ASN A 468 18.73 -10.61 7.83
C ASN A 468 19.55 -9.77 6.83
N ALA A 469 19.39 -10.05 5.53
CA ALA A 469 20.00 -9.33 4.43
C ALA A 469 18.94 -8.99 3.37
N VAL A 470 19.17 -7.90 2.65
CA VAL A 470 18.31 -7.40 1.58
C VAL A 470 19.17 -7.25 0.33
N PRO A 471 18.82 -7.92 -0.77
CA PRO A 471 19.52 -7.74 -2.04
C PRO A 471 19.12 -6.40 -2.67
N GLY A 472 20.07 -5.75 -3.33
CA GLY A 472 19.83 -4.46 -4.00
C GLY A 472 20.23 -4.44 -5.47
N GLY A 473 20.65 -5.55 -6.06
CA GLY A 473 20.97 -5.61 -7.49
C GLY A 473 22.46 -5.56 -7.82
N MET A 474 22.75 -5.78 -9.10
CA MET A 474 24.10 -6.05 -9.61
C MET A 474 24.49 -5.12 -10.75
N GLY A 475 25.80 -4.99 -10.96
CA GLY A 475 26.37 -4.28 -12.09
C GLY A 475 27.65 -4.96 -12.57
N ILE A 476 27.96 -4.80 -13.86
CA ILE A 476 29.16 -5.37 -14.48
C ILE A 476 29.98 -4.25 -15.11
N SER A 477 31.20 -4.06 -14.61
CA SER A 477 32.19 -3.18 -15.22
C SER A 477 33.20 -3.98 -16.04
N ALA A 478 34.20 -3.31 -16.63
CA ALA A 478 35.27 -3.98 -17.35
C ALA A 478 36.02 -5.00 -16.46
N ASP A 479 36.36 -4.61 -15.23
CA ASP A 479 37.27 -5.36 -14.36
C ASP A 479 36.58 -6.02 -13.16
N ASN A 480 35.36 -5.62 -12.82
CA ASN A 480 34.67 -6.04 -11.60
C ASN A 480 33.21 -6.40 -11.84
N TYR A 481 32.69 -7.29 -11.01
CA TYR A 481 31.27 -7.38 -10.71
C TYR A 481 30.98 -6.53 -9.46
N LEU A 482 29.87 -5.81 -9.48
CA LEU A 482 29.40 -4.96 -8.39
C LEU A 482 28.07 -5.51 -7.89
N PHE A 483 27.84 -5.46 -6.58
CA PHE A 483 26.56 -5.82 -5.99
C PHE A 483 26.28 -4.91 -4.79
N LEU A 484 25.08 -4.34 -4.74
CA LEU A 484 24.62 -3.58 -3.58
C LEU A 484 23.69 -4.47 -2.74
N GLY A 485 23.81 -4.36 -1.43
CA GLY A 485 22.86 -4.97 -0.50
C GLY A 485 22.78 -4.19 0.80
N ALA A 486 21.81 -4.54 1.64
CA ALA A 486 21.84 -4.21 3.05
C ALA A 486 21.96 -5.50 3.86
N SER A 487 22.72 -5.49 4.94
CA SER A 487 22.85 -6.66 5.81
C SER A 487 23.09 -6.27 7.24
N SER A 488 22.55 -7.07 8.16
CA SER A 488 23.05 -7.11 9.53
C SER A 488 24.52 -7.56 9.58
N PRO A 489 25.21 -7.48 10.73
CA PRO A 489 26.63 -7.82 10.84
C PRO A 489 27.02 -9.27 10.50
N GLN A 490 26.06 -10.20 10.48
CA GLN A 490 26.26 -11.65 10.25
C GLN A 490 27.24 -12.30 11.23
N LYS A 491 27.09 -11.99 12.53
CA LYS A 491 27.96 -12.49 13.61
C LYS A 491 27.21 -13.26 14.71
N GLY A 492 25.92 -13.54 14.52
CA GLY A 492 25.03 -14.10 15.53
C GLY A 492 24.24 -13.00 16.26
N ASN A 493 23.01 -13.33 16.68
CA ASN A 493 22.00 -12.36 17.18
C ASN A 493 21.64 -11.27 16.14
N ASP A 494 21.63 -11.68 14.88
CA ASP A 494 21.31 -10.86 13.74
C ASP A 494 19.83 -10.51 13.67
N SER A 495 19.53 -9.29 13.23
CA SER A 495 18.20 -8.76 13.02
C SER A 495 18.27 -7.83 11.82
N LEU A 496 17.27 -7.88 10.94
CA LEU A 496 17.14 -6.94 9.81
C LEU A 496 17.13 -5.49 10.30
N LYS A 497 16.65 -5.23 11.53
CA LYS A 497 16.69 -3.91 12.17
C LYS A 497 18.10 -3.41 12.51
N LYS A 498 19.15 -4.16 12.18
CA LYS A 498 20.57 -3.78 12.33
C LYS A 498 21.25 -3.64 10.97
N ALA A 499 20.48 -3.67 9.88
CA ALA A 499 21.02 -3.72 8.54
C ALA A 499 21.60 -2.37 8.10
N ASN A 500 22.81 -2.45 7.55
CA ASN A 500 23.52 -1.34 6.93
C ASN A 500 23.77 -1.63 5.45
N VAL A 501 23.89 -0.58 4.64
CA VAL A 501 24.14 -0.69 3.20
C VAL A 501 25.61 -1.04 2.97
N PHE A 502 25.86 -1.94 2.04
CA PHE A 502 27.20 -2.23 1.54
C PHE A 502 27.23 -2.33 0.01
N LEU A 503 28.37 -1.97 -0.56
CA LEU A 503 28.75 -2.28 -1.93
C LEU A 503 29.81 -3.37 -1.92
N ALA A 504 29.54 -4.50 -2.56
CA ALA A 504 30.52 -5.54 -2.85
C ALA A 504 31.18 -5.26 -4.20
N VAL A 505 32.51 -5.17 -4.21
CA VAL A 505 33.33 -5.08 -5.41
C VAL A 505 34.08 -6.39 -5.59
N ILE A 506 33.81 -7.10 -6.68
CA ILE A 506 34.31 -8.46 -6.94
C ILE A 506 35.18 -8.43 -8.19
N PRO A 507 36.52 -8.37 -8.05
CA PRO A 507 37.40 -8.36 -9.20
C PRO A 507 37.30 -9.66 -9.99
N LYS A 508 37.14 -9.56 -11.31
CA LYS A 508 37.02 -10.71 -12.22
C LYS A 508 38.27 -11.62 -12.17
N THR A 509 39.42 -11.04 -11.84
CA THR A 509 40.72 -11.74 -11.79
C THR A 509 40.93 -12.52 -10.49
N SER A 510 40.63 -11.94 -9.33
CA SER A 510 40.84 -12.58 -8.03
C SER A 510 39.64 -13.42 -7.58
N GLY A 511 38.42 -12.98 -7.90
CA GLY A 511 37.19 -13.56 -7.38
C GLY A 511 37.03 -13.40 -5.86
N GLN A 512 37.76 -12.49 -5.22
CA GLN A 512 37.59 -12.18 -3.80
C GLN A 512 36.85 -10.86 -3.64
N ALA A 513 35.67 -10.90 -3.04
CA ALA A 513 34.87 -9.70 -2.82
C ALA A 513 35.49 -8.76 -1.78
N GLN A 514 35.42 -7.47 -2.08
CA GLN A 514 35.75 -6.37 -1.19
C GLN A 514 34.44 -5.71 -0.78
N ILE A 515 34.12 -5.73 0.51
CA ILE A 515 32.87 -5.18 1.05
C ILE A 515 33.14 -3.76 1.56
N GLN A 516 32.44 -2.78 1.00
CA GLN A 516 32.47 -1.39 1.40
C GLN A 516 31.14 -1.05 2.08
N TRP A 517 31.15 -0.78 3.39
CA TRP A 517 29.95 -0.33 4.09
C TRP A 517 29.70 1.15 3.82
N LEU A 518 28.52 1.47 3.29
CA LEU A 518 28.13 2.83 2.90
C LEU A 518 27.39 3.56 4.03
N THR A 519 26.83 2.81 4.98
CA THR A 519 26.20 3.33 6.20
C THR A 519 26.79 2.68 7.44
N ASN A 520 26.60 3.31 8.60
CA ASN A 520 27.07 2.82 9.88
C ASN A 520 26.09 3.16 11.01
N PHE A 521 24.81 2.81 10.83
CA PHE A 521 23.78 2.92 11.85
C PHE A 521 24.13 2.04 13.07
N PRO A 522 23.89 2.53 14.30
CA PRO A 522 24.08 1.73 15.50
C PRO A 522 23.23 0.45 15.48
N ALA A 523 23.75 -0.62 16.08
CA ALA A 523 23.02 -1.89 16.21
C ALA A 523 22.01 -1.88 17.37
N ASP A 524 21.37 -0.74 17.64
CA ASP A 524 20.36 -0.51 18.69
C ASP A 524 18.90 -0.63 18.18
N GLU A 525 18.76 -1.04 16.91
CA GLU A 525 17.50 -1.29 16.22
C GLU A 525 16.64 -0.04 16.01
N GLN A 526 17.17 1.17 16.18
CA GLN A 526 16.43 2.42 16.01
C GLN A 526 16.44 2.94 14.57
N GLU A 527 17.41 2.54 13.75
CA GLU A 527 17.51 2.91 12.34
C GLU A 527 18.25 1.83 11.55
N TYR A 528 17.70 1.45 10.40
CA TYR A 528 18.25 0.39 9.54
C TYR A 528 17.83 0.59 8.09
N VAL A 529 18.40 -0.18 7.16
CA VAL A 529 18.01 -0.14 5.76
C VAL A 529 17.40 -1.46 5.32
N ASN A 530 16.21 -1.39 4.75
CA ASN A 530 15.50 -2.52 4.14
C ASN A 530 15.03 -2.26 2.70
N ASN A 531 15.42 -1.12 2.12
CA ASN A 531 15.23 -0.83 0.70
C ASN A 531 16.56 -0.30 0.13
N VAL A 532 17.12 -1.03 -0.83
CA VAL A 532 18.37 -0.72 -1.53
C VAL A 532 18.23 -1.08 -3.01
N GLN A 533 18.80 -0.27 -3.90
CA GLN A 533 18.84 -0.55 -5.33
C GLN A 533 20.17 -0.09 -5.93
N LEU A 534 20.78 -0.91 -6.79
CA LEU A 534 21.93 -0.59 -7.62
C LEU A 534 21.44 -0.46 -9.06
N VAL A 535 21.72 0.69 -9.66
CA VAL A 535 21.39 0.95 -11.07
C VAL A 535 22.68 1.13 -11.85
N GLN A 536 22.88 0.30 -12.88
CA GLN A 536 23.97 0.47 -13.84
C GLN A 536 23.52 1.46 -14.93
N VAL A 537 24.13 2.65 -14.96
CA VAL A 537 23.85 3.67 -16.00
C VAL A 537 24.67 3.38 -17.26
N ASN A 538 25.92 2.95 -17.07
CA ASN A 538 26.80 2.47 -18.14
C ASN A 538 27.92 1.61 -17.53
N ASN A 539 28.86 1.13 -18.35
CA ASN A 539 29.93 0.21 -17.92
C ASN A 539 30.91 0.79 -16.87
N ASN A 540 30.83 2.09 -16.57
CA ASN A 540 31.67 2.77 -15.58
C ASN A 540 30.87 3.70 -14.64
N THR A 541 29.54 3.67 -14.64
CA THR A 541 28.73 4.52 -13.76
C THR A 541 27.61 3.69 -13.14
N PHE A 542 27.66 3.57 -11.83
CA PHE A 542 26.74 2.78 -11.01
C PHE A 542 26.18 3.67 -9.92
N VAL A 543 24.87 3.64 -9.70
CA VAL A 543 24.20 4.47 -8.70
C VAL A 543 23.63 3.56 -7.62
N ALA A 544 24.18 3.66 -6.42
CA ALA A 544 23.63 3.03 -5.24
C ALA A 544 22.56 3.93 -4.64
N MET A 545 21.37 3.38 -4.39
CA MET A 545 20.21 4.08 -3.86
C MET A 545 19.72 3.36 -2.61
N TRP A 546 19.33 4.10 -1.58
CA TRP A 546 18.78 3.52 -0.36
C TRP A 546 17.92 4.50 0.43
N GLN A 547 17.13 3.97 1.35
CA GLN A 547 16.36 4.76 2.31
C GLN A 547 16.36 4.07 3.67
N SER A 548 16.60 4.83 4.75
CA SER A 548 16.56 4.28 6.10
C SER A 548 15.12 4.16 6.61
N THR A 549 14.93 3.20 7.51
CA THR A 549 13.68 2.89 8.19
C THR A 549 13.93 2.97 9.69
N ARG A 550 13.06 3.68 10.40
CA ARG A 550 13.09 3.86 11.85
C ARG A 550 11.82 3.26 12.45
N PRO A 551 11.89 2.31 13.40
CA PRO A 551 10.71 1.82 14.08
C PRO A 551 10.09 2.90 14.97
N GLY A 552 8.77 2.94 15.05
CA GLY A 552 8.02 3.76 15.99
C GLY A 552 6.94 2.94 16.70
N ARG A 553 6.27 3.55 17.69
CA ARG A 553 5.35 2.85 18.61
C ARG A 553 4.24 2.06 17.90
N ASN A 554 3.65 2.66 16.86
CA ASN A 554 2.59 2.04 16.06
C ASN A 554 2.99 1.87 14.59
N PHE A 555 4.07 2.54 14.15
CA PHE A 555 4.40 2.65 12.73
C PHE A 555 5.88 2.99 12.49
N TYR A 556 6.39 2.67 11.31
CA TYR A 556 7.74 3.05 10.87
C TYR A 556 7.77 4.47 10.27
N THR A 557 8.92 5.13 10.35
CA THR A 557 9.21 6.36 9.61
C THR A 557 10.42 6.14 8.72
N TYR A 558 10.47 6.85 7.59
CA TYR A 558 11.57 6.76 6.65
C TYR A 558 12.49 7.96 6.79
N GLY A 559 13.79 7.73 6.61
CA GLY A 559 14.74 8.81 6.39
C GLY A 559 14.61 9.40 4.98
N ASP A 560 15.41 10.42 4.70
CA ASP A 560 15.55 10.93 3.34
C ASP A 560 16.05 9.83 2.39
N PHE A 561 15.60 9.86 1.15
CA PHE A 561 16.18 9.03 0.10
C PHE A 561 17.63 9.44 -0.14
N GLN A 562 18.52 8.47 -0.25
CA GLN A 562 19.94 8.69 -0.45
C GLN A 562 20.40 8.03 -1.75
N TYR A 563 21.33 8.67 -2.45
CA TYR A 563 22.08 8.01 -3.52
C TYR A 563 23.56 8.39 -3.54
N ALA A 564 24.39 7.49 -4.03
CA ALA A 564 25.82 7.71 -4.27
C ALA A 564 26.24 7.09 -5.61
N VAL A 565 27.11 7.79 -6.34
CA VAL A 565 27.61 7.36 -7.64
C VAL A 565 28.96 6.66 -7.47
N PHE A 566 29.16 5.55 -8.15
CA PHE A 566 30.39 4.76 -8.14
C PHE A 566 30.90 4.51 -9.55
N ASP A 567 32.22 4.48 -9.70
CA ASP A 567 32.88 4.08 -10.95
C ASP A 567 32.97 2.56 -11.11
N GLY A 568 33.48 2.08 -12.25
CA GLY A 568 33.66 0.65 -12.52
C GLY A 568 34.69 -0.06 -11.62
N LYS A 569 35.46 0.67 -10.82
CA LYS A 569 36.36 0.14 -9.79
C LYS A 569 35.68 0.06 -8.42
N GLY A 570 34.43 0.50 -8.32
CA GLY A 570 33.69 0.64 -7.07
C GLY A 570 34.21 1.76 -6.19
N GLN A 571 34.81 2.81 -6.78
CA GLN A 571 35.17 4.04 -6.07
C GLN A 571 34.05 5.05 -6.19
N GLN A 572 33.67 5.66 -5.06
CA GLN A 572 32.64 6.69 -5.07
C GLN A 572 33.12 7.93 -5.86
N VAL A 573 32.24 8.47 -6.69
CA VAL A 573 32.43 9.68 -7.48
C VAL A 573 31.55 10.78 -6.87
N GLY A 574 32.17 11.82 -6.32
CA GLY A 574 31.45 12.90 -5.64
C GLY A 574 31.00 12.52 -4.22
N GLU A 575 30.00 13.24 -3.73
CA GLU A 575 29.43 13.05 -2.38
C GLU A 575 28.17 12.17 -2.44
N THR A 576 27.73 11.70 -1.27
CA THR A 576 26.41 11.08 -1.14
C THR A 576 25.35 12.17 -1.08
N HIS A 577 24.29 12.02 -1.86
CA HIS A 577 23.21 12.98 -1.96
C HIS A 577 21.98 12.53 -1.16
N SER A 578 21.36 13.47 -0.44
CA SER A 578 20.14 13.29 0.35
C SER A 578 19.00 14.09 -0.27
N LEU A 579 17.90 13.41 -0.63
CA LEU A 579 16.72 14.03 -1.23
C LEU A 579 15.49 13.85 -0.30
N PRO A 580 15.11 14.89 0.45
CA PRO A 580 13.93 14.86 1.30
C PRO A 580 12.65 14.68 0.46
N GLY A 581 11.74 13.82 0.92
CA GLY A 581 10.44 13.59 0.27
C GLY A 581 10.46 12.66 -0.95
N TYR A 582 11.63 12.20 -1.38
CA TYR A 582 11.78 11.11 -2.35
C TYR A 582 11.55 9.75 -1.68
N LEU A 583 11.05 8.80 -2.47
CA LEU A 583 10.87 7.41 -2.06
C LEU A 583 11.82 6.54 -2.86
N ALA A 584 12.51 5.62 -2.19
CA ALA A 584 13.36 4.65 -2.88
C ALA A 584 12.52 3.75 -3.81
N PRO A 585 13.04 3.37 -4.99
CA PRO A 585 12.33 2.50 -5.92
C PRO A 585 11.76 1.24 -5.25
N ALA A 586 10.55 0.85 -5.63
CA ALA A 586 9.92 -0.40 -5.19
C ALA A 586 10.09 -1.54 -6.20
N SER A 587 10.45 -1.19 -7.45
CA SER A 587 10.73 -2.07 -8.58
C SER A 587 11.97 -1.53 -9.30
N ASP A 588 12.52 -2.31 -10.24
CA ASP A 588 13.71 -1.89 -10.99
C ASP A 588 13.48 -0.55 -11.73
N PRO A 589 14.34 0.46 -11.48
CA PRO A 589 14.29 1.71 -12.21
C PRO A 589 14.66 1.53 -13.69
N SER A 590 14.03 2.31 -14.55
CA SER A 590 14.39 2.37 -15.97
C SER A 590 15.50 3.40 -16.19
N VAL A 591 16.38 3.13 -17.16
CA VAL A 591 17.54 3.99 -17.47
C VAL A 591 17.45 4.45 -18.91
N TYR A 592 17.36 5.76 -19.12
CA TYR A 592 17.32 6.39 -20.44
C TYR A 592 18.47 7.40 -20.56
N GLY A 593 19.55 6.98 -21.21
CA GLY A 593 20.78 7.77 -21.29
C GLY A 593 21.42 7.94 -19.91
N ASN A 594 21.41 9.16 -19.39
CA ASN A 594 21.89 9.48 -18.05
C ASN A 594 20.76 9.72 -17.03
N HIS A 595 19.52 9.44 -17.40
CA HIS A 595 18.35 9.59 -16.53
C HIS A 595 17.97 8.23 -15.94
N ILE A 596 17.75 8.20 -14.63
CA ILE A 596 17.16 7.06 -13.93
C ILE A 596 15.75 7.45 -13.52
N ILE A 597 14.76 6.68 -13.95
CA ILE A 597 13.34 6.98 -13.75
C ILE A 597 12.67 5.80 -13.03
N TRP A 598 11.86 6.11 -12.02
CA TRP A 598 10.97 5.15 -11.38
C TRP A 598 9.67 5.82 -10.97
N VAL A 599 8.71 5.01 -10.54
CA VAL A 599 7.35 5.46 -10.26
C VAL A 599 6.83 4.82 -8.99
N GLN A 600 5.98 5.55 -8.27
CA GLN A 600 5.13 4.99 -7.22
C GLN A 600 3.76 5.64 -7.23
N PRO A 601 2.68 4.92 -6.88
CA PRO A 601 1.41 5.57 -6.61
C PRO A 601 1.54 6.62 -5.50
N GLU A 602 0.71 7.66 -5.52
CA GLU A 602 0.70 8.62 -4.43
C GLU A 602 0.33 7.94 -3.10
N LEU A 603 1.12 8.25 -2.08
CA LEU A 603 0.79 7.88 -0.72
C LEU A 603 -0.14 8.93 -0.13
N ASP A 604 -0.92 8.55 0.87
CA ASP A 604 -1.54 9.54 1.74
C ASP A 604 -0.44 10.36 2.45
N VAL A 605 -0.83 11.40 3.19
CA VAL A 605 0.17 12.18 3.93
C VAL A 605 0.97 11.36 4.92
N SER A 606 0.48 10.23 5.40
CA SER A 606 1.28 9.41 6.31
C SER A 606 2.53 8.84 5.63
N GLN A 607 2.62 8.95 4.30
CA GLN A 607 3.66 8.37 3.45
C GLN A 607 3.81 6.87 3.71
N ARG A 608 2.68 6.17 3.93
CA ARG A 608 2.69 4.73 4.28
C ARG A 608 1.69 3.91 3.50
N TYR A 609 0.46 4.39 3.39
CA TYR A 609 -0.62 3.65 2.78
C TYR A 609 -1.69 4.61 2.30
N ASN A 610 -2.16 4.46 1.07
CA ASN A 610 -3.34 5.13 0.61
C ASN A 610 -4.53 4.18 0.78
N VAL A 611 -5.40 4.46 1.76
CA VAL A 611 -6.68 3.74 1.92
C VAL A 611 -7.68 4.05 0.82
N ARG A 612 -7.35 5.00 -0.05
CA ARG A 612 -8.14 5.42 -1.19
C ARG A 612 -7.43 5.03 -2.48
N LYS A 613 -8.17 5.14 -3.57
CA LYS A 613 -7.56 5.15 -4.90
C LYS A 613 -6.56 6.30 -4.97
N SER A 614 -5.38 6.02 -5.51
CA SER A 614 -4.35 7.03 -5.76
C SER A 614 -4.81 7.95 -6.89
N ARG A 615 -4.71 9.26 -6.71
CA ARG A 615 -5.03 10.28 -7.73
C ARG A 615 -3.89 10.45 -8.73
N TYR A 616 -2.66 10.22 -8.28
CA TYR A 616 -1.45 10.43 -9.06
C TYR A 616 -0.51 9.22 -9.01
N MET A 617 0.15 8.95 -10.13
CA MET A 617 1.44 8.26 -10.15
C MET A 617 2.55 9.32 -9.98
N GLN A 618 3.35 9.17 -8.93
CA GLN A 618 4.55 9.98 -8.69
C GLN A 618 5.69 9.44 -9.54
N ILE A 619 6.16 10.24 -10.50
CA ILE A 619 7.35 9.92 -11.31
C ILE A 619 8.56 10.62 -10.68
N PHE A 620 9.56 9.82 -10.35
CA PHE A 620 10.83 10.26 -9.80
C PHE A 620 11.89 10.13 -10.89
N GLU A 621 12.75 11.15 -11.01
CA GLU A 621 13.78 11.19 -12.03
C GLU A 621 15.10 11.71 -11.43
N LEU A 622 16.19 11.00 -11.69
CA LEU A 622 17.55 11.42 -11.35
C LEU A 622 18.36 11.58 -12.64
N GLU A 623 18.85 12.79 -12.87
CA GLU A 623 19.87 13.03 -13.91
C GLU A 623 21.26 12.79 -13.31
N ILE A 624 21.95 11.77 -13.82
CA ILE A 624 23.28 11.39 -13.36
C ILE A 624 24.33 12.03 -14.24
N ASP A 625 25.13 12.94 -13.69
CA ASP A 625 26.25 13.48 -14.44
C ASP A 625 27.44 12.51 -14.45
N ALA A 626 27.56 11.76 -15.55
CA ALA A 626 28.66 10.82 -15.79
C ALA A 626 30.05 11.49 -15.98
N ASN A 627 30.14 12.83 -15.98
CA ASN A 627 31.38 13.60 -16.17
C ASN A 627 31.73 14.57 -15.01
N GLY A 628 30.95 14.63 -13.92
CA GLY A 628 31.33 15.34 -12.68
C GLY A 628 31.08 16.86 -12.63
N ALA A 629 30.10 17.40 -13.36
CA ALA A 629 29.66 18.80 -13.35
C ALA A 629 28.12 18.96 -13.18
N VAL A 630 27.65 18.78 -11.95
CA VAL A 630 26.29 19.07 -11.43
C VAL A 630 25.45 20.02 -12.31
N VAL A 631 24.31 19.53 -12.83
CA VAL A 631 23.19 20.39 -13.23
C VAL A 631 22.08 20.22 -12.19
N GLN A 632 22.15 21.01 -11.11
CA GLN A 632 20.93 21.39 -10.42
C GLN A 632 20.25 22.50 -11.25
N LYS A 633 18.94 22.38 -11.47
CA LYS A 633 18.07 23.54 -11.66
C LYS A 633 17.33 23.81 -10.34
N PRO A 634 17.02 25.09 -10.06
CA PRO A 634 17.70 25.80 -8.98
C PRO A 634 16.95 25.77 -7.65
N GLN A 635 17.73 25.74 -6.57
CA GLN A 635 17.34 26.39 -5.32
C GLN A 635 17.02 27.87 -5.58
N THR A 636 15.77 28.27 -5.42
CA THR A 636 15.46 29.67 -5.11
C THR A 636 15.59 29.84 -3.61
N GLY A 637 16.68 30.49 -3.21
CA GLY A 637 17.03 30.70 -1.82
C GLY A 637 16.02 31.55 -1.06
N ASN A 638 15.95 31.28 0.23
CA ASN A 638 16.11 32.32 1.23
C ASN A 638 16.98 31.75 2.35
N ASP A 639 18.26 32.13 2.31
CA ASP A 639 19.11 32.10 3.49
C ASP A 639 18.57 33.12 4.49
N SER A 640 18.00 32.64 5.57
CA SER A 640 18.09 33.34 6.85
C SER A 640 18.52 32.33 7.89
N GLU A 641 19.80 32.43 8.29
CA GLU A 641 20.25 31.96 9.59
C GLU A 641 19.26 32.46 10.65
N ASP A 642 18.56 31.57 11.35
CA ASP A 642 18.07 31.92 12.67
C ASP A 642 18.12 30.78 13.67
N LYS A 643 18.56 31.18 14.85
CA LYS A 643 19.01 30.38 15.98
C LYS A 643 17.93 29.44 16.51
N LYS A 644 18.37 28.26 16.97
CA LYS A 644 17.66 27.36 17.89
C LYS A 644 16.79 28.14 18.90
N PRO A 645 15.48 27.89 18.98
CA PRO A 645 14.69 28.32 20.11
C PRO A 645 14.87 27.32 21.25
N THR A 646 15.41 27.81 22.37
CA THR A 646 15.30 27.20 23.69
C THR A 646 13.82 27.22 24.12
N PRO A 647 13.27 26.15 24.73
CA PRO A 647 11.90 26.17 25.22
C PRO A 647 11.78 27.13 26.42
N VAL A 648 10.87 28.09 26.32
CA VAL A 648 10.42 28.93 27.42
C VAL A 648 9.23 28.23 28.07
N VAL A 649 9.41 27.75 29.30
CA VAL A 649 8.34 27.26 30.18
C VAL A 649 7.69 28.48 30.84
N PRO A 650 6.35 28.65 30.81
CA PRO A 650 5.68 29.64 31.64
C PRO A 650 5.56 29.13 33.08
N ASP A 651 5.94 30.00 34.01
CA ASP A 651 5.85 29.82 35.46
C ASP A 651 4.43 29.47 35.94
N THR A 652 4.32 28.49 36.83
CA THR A 652 3.23 28.40 37.83
C THR A 652 3.82 28.22 39.23
N PRO A 653 3.21 28.82 40.29
CA PRO A 653 3.87 29.02 41.57
C PRO A 653 3.76 27.84 42.54
N ASP A 654 4.91 27.49 43.11
CA ASP A 654 5.22 27.03 44.47
C ASP A 654 4.22 26.21 45.33
N THR A 655 4.62 24.94 45.52
CA THR A 655 4.79 24.18 46.80
C THR A 655 3.58 23.64 47.59
N PRO A 656 3.76 22.65 48.50
CA PRO A 656 4.92 21.77 48.76
C PRO A 656 4.61 20.24 48.82
N ASP A 657 5.63 19.47 48.46
CA ASP A 657 6.23 18.36 49.23
C ASP A 657 5.37 17.60 50.26
N ASN A 658 5.16 16.29 50.02
CA ASN A 658 5.44 15.32 51.08
C ASN A 658 5.71 13.90 50.54
N SER A 659 6.83 13.41 51.03
CA SER A 659 7.41 12.06 51.07
C SER A 659 6.49 10.84 51.27
N ASP A 660 7.09 9.70 50.91
CA ASP A 660 6.99 8.37 51.53
C ASP A 660 5.89 7.40 51.09
N ASN A 661 6.31 6.48 50.21
CA ASN A 661 6.56 5.06 50.49
C ASN A 661 5.44 4.16 51.08
N SER A 662 5.39 2.95 50.52
CA SER A 662 4.94 1.66 51.06
C SER A 662 3.52 1.14 50.76
N ASP A 663 3.54 -0.05 50.15
CA ASP A 663 2.81 -1.28 50.52
C ASP A 663 1.27 -1.33 50.58
N ASN A 664 0.76 -2.12 49.62
CA ASN A 664 0.04 -3.40 49.84
C ASN A 664 -1.51 -3.40 49.90
N SER A 665 -2.03 -4.42 49.21
CA SER A 665 -3.24 -5.21 49.45
C SER A 665 -4.65 -4.65 49.18
N ASP A 666 -5.42 -5.47 48.45
CA ASP A 666 -6.82 -5.85 48.66
C ASP A 666 -7.78 -4.80 49.25
N ASN A 667 -8.83 -4.44 48.50
CA ASN A 667 -10.13 -5.03 48.77
C ASN A 667 -11.16 -4.80 47.66
N SER A 668 -11.94 -5.86 47.47
CA SER A 668 -13.25 -5.98 46.84
C SER A 668 -14.26 -4.91 47.26
N ASP A 669 -15.12 -4.49 46.31
CA ASP A 669 -16.58 -4.65 46.34
C ASP A 669 -17.28 -3.61 45.46
N LYS A 670 -18.00 -4.07 44.42
CA LYS A 670 -19.36 -3.64 44.02
C LYS A 670 -19.84 -4.38 42.74
N PRO A 671 -21.17 -4.51 42.53
CA PRO A 671 -21.79 -5.78 42.23
C PRO A 671 -22.09 -6.02 40.74
N ASP A 672 -22.00 -7.30 40.39
CA ASP A 672 -22.47 -7.96 39.18
C ASP A 672 -23.97 -7.78 38.97
N ASN A 673 -24.34 -7.46 37.73
CA ASN A 673 -25.70 -7.56 37.23
C ASN A 673 -25.65 -8.03 35.76
N SER A 674 -25.16 -9.25 35.55
CA SER A 674 -25.27 -9.98 34.29
C SER A 674 -26.36 -11.05 34.40
N GLY A 675 -27.43 -10.88 33.61
CA GLY A 675 -28.42 -11.91 33.39
C GLY A 675 -27.80 -13.08 32.63
N LYS A 676 -27.89 -14.27 33.22
CA LYS A 676 -27.45 -15.54 32.63
C LYS A 676 -28.18 -15.84 31.32
N PHE A 677 -27.42 -16.21 30.29
CA PHE A 677 -27.87 -17.12 29.23
C PHE A 677 -27.18 -18.47 29.49
N ASP A 678 -27.93 -19.56 29.37
CA ASP A 678 -27.46 -20.91 29.68
C ASP A 678 -26.37 -21.38 28.69
N ASP A 679 -25.29 -21.96 29.23
CA ASP A 679 -24.22 -22.60 28.47
C ASP A 679 -24.73 -23.83 27.72
N VAL A 680 -24.50 -23.89 26.40
CA VAL A 680 -24.57 -25.14 25.63
C VAL A 680 -23.20 -25.81 25.71
N ASP A 681 -23.16 -26.98 26.37
CA ASP A 681 -21.99 -27.85 26.43
C ASP A 681 -21.77 -28.53 25.07
N LEU A 682 -20.75 -28.09 24.34
CA LEU A 682 -20.28 -28.69 23.07
C LEU A 682 -19.01 -29.52 23.30
N SER A 683 -19.04 -30.44 24.27
CA SER A 683 -17.99 -31.44 24.40
C SER A 683 -17.93 -32.33 23.14
N VAL A 684 -16.82 -32.24 22.43
CA VAL A 684 -16.49 -33.02 21.22
C VAL A 684 -16.61 -34.51 21.54
N ASN A 685 -17.45 -35.24 20.80
CA ASN A 685 -17.51 -36.70 20.88
C ASN A 685 -16.18 -37.29 20.38
N PRO A 686 -15.41 -38.03 21.20
CA PRO A 686 -14.06 -38.49 20.87
C PRO A 686 -13.98 -39.59 19.79
N ASN A 687 -15.07 -39.84 19.05
CA ASN A 687 -15.15 -40.90 18.04
C ASN A 687 -15.11 -40.41 16.59
N TYR A 688 -14.92 -39.11 16.35
CA TYR A 688 -14.82 -38.55 14.98
C TYR A 688 -13.37 -38.55 14.47
N PRO A 689 -13.14 -38.78 13.16
CA PRO A 689 -11.81 -38.79 12.60
C PRO A 689 -11.19 -37.39 12.67
N THR A 690 -10.14 -37.26 13.47
CA THR A 690 -9.33 -36.05 13.55
C THR A 690 -8.06 -36.24 12.72
N ARG A 691 -7.60 -35.15 12.09
CA ARG A 691 -6.29 -35.10 11.45
C ARG A 691 -5.48 -33.99 12.10
N THR A 692 -4.41 -34.36 12.77
CA THR A 692 -3.44 -33.41 13.32
C THR A 692 -2.23 -33.35 12.38
N ASP A 693 -2.00 -32.18 11.79
CA ASP A 693 -0.80 -31.89 11.01
C ASP A 693 0.11 -30.98 11.86
N GLU A 694 1.40 -31.30 11.95
CA GLU A 694 2.39 -30.40 12.56
C GLU A 694 3.05 -29.54 11.48
N VAL A 695 2.94 -28.22 11.63
CA VAL A 695 3.59 -27.26 10.73
C VAL A 695 4.34 -26.25 11.60
N ASN A 696 5.67 -26.17 11.45
CA ASN A 696 6.52 -25.23 12.20
C ASN A 696 6.42 -25.32 13.74
N GLY A 697 6.23 -26.53 14.30
CA GLY A 697 6.10 -26.73 15.75
C GLY A 697 4.73 -26.35 16.32
N ILE A 698 3.75 -26.07 15.45
CA ILE A 698 2.36 -25.80 15.79
C ILE A 698 1.52 -27.04 15.42
N SER A 699 0.77 -27.57 16.38
CA SER A 699 -0.14 -28.70 16.16
C SER A 699 -1.50 -28.19 15.65
N ILE A 700 -1.75 -28.38 14.37
CA ILE A 700 -3.03 -28.01 13.74
C ILE A 700 -3.94 -29.23 13.78
N THR A 701 -4.96 -29.22 14.62
CA THR A 701 -5.93 -30.32 14.71
C THR A 701 -7.20 -29.97 13.96
N ARG A 702 -7.50 -30.74 12.92
CA ARG A 702 -8.71 -30.63 12.09
C ARG A 702 -9.70 -31.72 12.47
N THR A 703 -10.97 -31.37 12.58
CA THR A 703 -12.06 -32.32 12.82
C THR A 703 -13.17 -32.02 11.83
N ASP A 704 -13.27 -32.83 10.77
CA ASP A 704 -14.37 -32.74 9.82
C ASP A 704 -15.48 -33.70 10.29
N ILE A 705 -16.67 -33.18 10.57
CA ILE A 705 -17.84 -33.99 10.91
C ILE A 705 -18.86 -33.85 9.78
N GLU A 706 -19.00 -34.89 8.96
CA GLU A 706 -20.20 -35.09 8.15
C GLU A 706 -21.12 -36.08 8.88
N ASP A 707 -22.09 -35.56 9.63
CA ASP A 707 -23.20 -36.39 10.11
C ASP A 707 -24.48 -36.05 9.34
N GLY A 708 -24.97 -37.02 8.58
CA GLY A 708 -26.40 -37.21 8.31
C GLY A 708 -27.19 -36.06 7.67
N GLY A 709 -26.55 -34.98 7.21
CA GLY A 709 -27.13 -33.98 6.33
C GLY A 709 -27.61 -32.66 6.95
N LYS A 710 -27.13 -32.21 8.12
CA LYS A 710 -27.56 -30.90 8.66
C LYS A 710 -26.55 -30.02 9.40
N THR A 711 -25.38 -30.54 9.77
CA THR A 711 -24.38 -29.75 10.50
C THR A 711 -22.99 -29.91 9.89
N MET A 712 -22.35 -28.83 9.43
CA MET A 712 -20.93 -28.82 9.07
C MET A 712 -20.14 -28.10 10.17
N TYR A 713 -18.97 -28.62 10.54
CA TYR A 713 -18.14 -28.04 11.58
C TYR A 713 -16.68 -28.05 11.13
N TYR A 714 -16.01 -26.91 11.24
CA TYR A 714 -14.60 -26.69 10.94
C TYR A 714 -13.94 -26.02 12.14
N ARG A 715 -12.80 -26.56 12.57
CA ARG A 715 -11.97 -25.92 13.59
C ARG A 715 -10.51 -25.96 13.17
N GLU A 716 -9.86 -24.82 13.29
CA GLU A 716 -8.43 -24.64 13.08
C GLU A 716 -7.81 -24.16 14.40
N ASP A 717 -6.93 -24.98 14.96
CA ASP A 717 -6.20 -24.67 16.18
C ASP A 717 -4.77 -24.30 15.81
N TRP A 718 -4.30 -23.13 16.24
CA TRP A 718 -2.94 -22.64 15.97
C TRP A 718 -2.01 -22.83 17.18
N GLY A 719 -2.44 -23.59 18.20
CA GLY A 719 -1.66 -23.84 19.40
C GLY A 719 -1.66 -22.67 20.41
N ASN A 720 -1.17 -22.95 21.61
CA ASN A 720 -1.11 -22.00 22.74
C ASN A 720 -2.46 -21.37 23.12
N GLY A 721 -3.60 -22.01 22.82
CA GLY A 721 -4.94 -21.52 23.16
C GLY A 721 -5.60 -20.65 22.08
N ASN A 722 -4.92 -20.40 20.95
CA ASN A 722 -5.52 -19.70 19.82
C ASN A 722 -6.27 -20.66 18.88
N PHE A 723 -7.54 -20.41 18.61
CA PHE A 723 -8.30 -21.21 17.64
C PHE A 723 -9.39 -20.41 16.93
N LEU A 724 -9.71 -20.83 15.72
CA LEU A 724 -10.90 -20.45 14.96
C LEU A 724 -11.81 -21.67 14.82
N GLU A 725 -13.10 -21.46 15.05
CA GLU A 725 -14.13 -22.46 14.90
C GLU A 725 -15.26 -21.88 14.05
N VAL A 726 -15.78 -22.67 13.12
CA VAL A 726 -16.92 -22.33 12.27
C VAL A 726 -17.86 -23.53 12.23
N SER A 727 -19.12 -23.33 12.61
CA SER A 727 -20.16 -24.35 12.49
C SER A 727 -21.28 -23.83 11.60
N LEU A 728 -21.96 -24.74 10.90
CA LEU A 728 -23.15 -24.48 10.10
C LEU A 728 -24.18 -25.49 10.56
N GLU A 729 -25.21 -25.07 11.28
CA GLU A 729 -26.28 -25.93 11.78
C GLU A 729 -27.64 -25.36 11.34
N ASP A 730 -28.47 -26.16 10.66
CA ASP A 730 -29.83 -25.76 10.24
C ASP A 730 -29.89 -24.39 9.51
N SER A 731 -28.89 -24.13 8.66
CA SER A 731 -28.72 -22.87 7.90
C SER A 731 -28.35 -21.65 8.76
N VAL A 732 -27.75 -21.89 9.93
CA VAL A 732 -27.17 -20.89 10.82
C VAL A 732 -25.66 -21.10 10.87
N ILE A 733 -24.88 -20.12 10.40
CA ILE A 733 -23.42 -20.13 10.50
C ILE A 733 -23.03 -19.54 11.85
N GLN A 734 -22.27 -20.26 12.66
CA GLN A 734 -21.66 -19.74 13.88
C GLN A 734 -20.15 -19.70 13.68
N PHE A 735 -19.49 -18.66 14.17
CA PHE A 735 -18.04 -18.60 14.22
C PHE A 735 -17.57 -18.22 15.63
N SER A 736 -16.47 -18.82 16.08
CA SER A 736 -15.84 -18.53 17.35
C SER A 736 -14.34 -18.35 17.16
N VAL A 737 -13.78 -17.27 17.68
CA VAL A 737 -12.33 -17.02 17.74
C VAL A 737 -11.92 -16.95 19.19
N CYS A 738 -10.87 -17.66 19.54
CA CYS A 738 -10.26 -17.63 20.86
C CYS A 738 -8.79 -17.25 20.76
N ASN A 739 -8.30 -16.44 21.69
CA ASN A 739 -6.87 -16.15 21.83
C ASN A 739 -6.22 -17.00 22.94
N ALA A 740 -4.89 -16.95 23.03
CA ALA A 740 -4.06 -17.66 24.00
C ALA A 740 -4.36 -17.36 25.47
N GLU A 741 -5.01 -16.23 25.75
CA GLU A 741 -5.38 -15.76 27.09
C GLU A 741 -6.78 -16.24 27.50
N GLY A 742 -7.46 -16.98 26.62
CA GLY A 742 -8.82 -17.49 26.85
C GLY A 742 -9.92 -16.48 26.55
N ASN A 743 -9.63 -15.40 25.81
CA ASN A 743 -10.65 -14.45 25.38
C ASN A 743 -11.42 -15.03 24.19
N HIS A 744 -12.73 -15.17 24.33
CA HIS A 744 -13.62 -15.75 23.33
C HIS A 744 -14.49 -14.69 22.65
N SER A 745 -14.52 -14.69 21.31
CA SER A 745 -15.45 -13.92 20.49
C SER A 745 -16.31 -14.86 19.66
N ARG A 746 -17.64 -14.68 19.66
CA ARG A 746 -18.58 -15.54 18.91
C ARG A 746 -19.54 -14.71 18.05
N GLY A 747 -19.88 -15.21 16.86
CA GLY A 747 -20.88 -14.62 15.96
C GLY A 747 -21.81 -15.69 15.38
N VAL A 748 -23.03 -15.30 14.99
CA VAL A 748 -24.07 -16.20 14.47
C VAL A 748 -24.78 -15.54 13.27
N LEU A 749 -25.09 -16.30 12.22
CA LEU A 749 -25.67 -15.83 10.96
C LEU A 749 -26.78 -16.78 10.50
N ALA A 750 -28.05 -16.44 10.71
CA ALA A 750 -29.20 -17.32 10.44
C ALA A 750 -29.86 -17.11 9.06
N ALA A 751 -30.33 -18.17 8.41
CA ALA A 751 -31.07 -18.09 7.15
C ALA A 751 -32.45 -17.41 7.31
N GLY A 752 -32.76 -16.49 6.39
CA GLY A 752 -33.99 -15.70 6.41
C GLY A 752 -33.91 -14.41 7.21
N SER A 753 -32.74 -14.07 7.76
CA SER A 753 -32.46 -12.74 8.30
C SER A 753 -32.54 -11.73 7.16
N VAL A 754 -33.50 -10.81 7.22
CA VAL A 754 -33.51 -9.62 6.37
C VAL A 754 -32.36 -8.75 6.85
N ILE A 755 -31.29 -8.64 6.06
CA ILE A 755 -30.19 -7.69 6.34
C ILE A 755 -30.70 -6.29 5.96
N ASN A 756 -31.66 -5.78 6.74
CA ASN A 756 -31.99 -4.37 6.77
C ASN A 756 -31.58 -3.85 8.14
N LYS A 757 -30.48 -3.09 8.18
CA LYS A 757 -30.03 -2.29 9.33
C LYS A 757 -30.22 -2.98 10.69
N THR A 758 -29.27 -3.80 11.12
CA THR A 758 -28.96 -3.89 12.56
C THR A 758 -27.47 -4.15 12.75
N GLU A 759 -26.92 -3.36 13.66
CA GLU A 759 -25.54 -3.29 14.11
C GLU A 759 -25.03 -4.65 14.62
N PHE A 760 -23.81 -5.01 14.24
CA PHE A 760 -23.08 -6.09 14.89
C PHE A 760 -22.62 -5.59 16.27
N PHE A 761 -23.20 -6.09 17.36
CA PHE A 761 -22.68 -5.86 18.71
C PHE A 761 -21.85 -7.06 19.14
N VAL A 762 -20.53 -6.95 19.05
CA VAL A 762 -19.62 -7.75 19.88
C VAL A 762 -19.34 -6.93 21.13
N ARG A 763 -19.85 -7.37 22.28
CA ARG A 763 -19.55 -6.72 23.56
C ARG A 763 -18.19 -7.22 24.05
N THR A 764 -17.12 -6.67 23.49
CA THR A 764 -15.83 -6.64 24.19
C THR A 764 -15.97 -5.64 25.33
N GLY A 765 -15.36 -5.91 26.49
CA GLY A 765 -15.24 -4.86 27.50
C GLY A 765 -14.52 -3.66 26.88
N SER A 766 -15.21 -2.53 26.80
CA SER A 766 -14.88 -1.29 26.05
C SER A 766 -15.30 -1.28 24.56
N PRO A 767 -16.05 -0.25 24.08
CA PRO A 767 -16.72 -0.30 22.79
C PRO A 767 -16.02 0.54 21.72
N ALA A 768 -15.50 -0.09 20.65
CA ALA A 768 -15.49 0.41 19.27
C ALA A 768 -14.72 -0.57 18.36
N THR A 769 -15.42 -1.45 17.66
CA THR A 769 -14.88 -2.03 16.42
C THR A 769 -16.07 -2.34 15.52
N ALA A 770 -16.32 -1.44 14.55
CA ALA A 770 -17.24 -1.70 13.47
C ALA A 770 -16.50 -2.50 12.40
N VAL A 771 -16.89 -3.76 12.20
CA VAL A 771 -16.56 -4.50 10.98
C VAL A 771 -17.41 -3.89 9.86
N SER A 772 -16.79 -3.51 8.74
CA SER A 772 -17.48 -2.88 7.61
C SER A 772 -18.72 -3.70 7.18
N ALA A 773 -19.86 -3.02 7.03
CA ALA A 773 -21.10 -3.64 6.59
C ALA A 773 -20.98 -4.09 5.14
N VAL A 774 -21.20 -5.39 4.88
CA VAL A 774 -21.23 -5.94 3.52
C VAL A 774 -22.65 -5.75 2.95
N ASP A 775 -22.77 -4.89 1.94
CA ASP A 775 -24.04 -4.60 1.25
C ASP A 775 -24.28 -5.64 0.14
N VAL A 776 -25.08 -6.66 0.45
CA VAL A 776 -25.33 -7.81 -0.45
C VAL A 776 -26.15 -7.42 -1.68
N ASP A 777 -26.87 -6.28 -1.65
CA ASP A 777 -27.64 -5.78 -2.78
C ASP A 777 -26.75 -5.22 -3.91
N LYS A 778 -25.46 -5.04 -3.64
CA LYS A 778 -24.43 -4.65 -4.62
C LYS A 778 -23.75 -5.85 -5.27
N PHE A 779 -24.10 -7.07 -4.87
CA PHE A 779 -23.47 -8.27 -5.40
C PHE A 779 -24.10 -8.67 -6.73
N GLU A 780 -23.25 -8.79 -7.75
CA GLU A 780 -23.68 -9.33 -9.03
C GLU A 780 -23.76 -10.86 -8.93
N THR A 781 -24.80 -11.44 -9.54
CA THR A 781 -24.96 -12.89 -9.65
C THR A 781 -23.74 -13.52 -10.33
N GLY A 782 -23.07 -14.43 -9.65
CA GLY A 782 -21.84 -15.09 -10.11
C GLY A 782 -20.53 -14.36 -9.79
N LYS A 783 -20.56 -13.19 -9.14
CA LYS A 783 -19.35 -12.51 -8.61
C LYS A 783 -19.11 -12.85 -7.13
N ARG A 784 -17.84 -12.79 -6.71
CA ARG A 784 -17.36 -13.16 -5.37
C ARG A 784 -16.59 -11.99 -4.74
N TYR A 785 -16.76 -11.82 -3.42
CA TYR A 785 -16.23 -10.67 -2.67
C TYR A 785 -15.56 -11.14 -1.38
N ASN A 786 -14.31 -10.74 -1.14
CA ASN A 786 -13.52 -11.17 0.02
C ASN A 786 -14.01 -10.54 1.34
N ILE A 787 -13.94 -11.30 2.44
CA ILE A 787 -14.17 -10.81 3.81
C ILE A 787 -12.86 -10.75 4.58
N SER A 788 -12.61 -9.65 5.30
CA SER A 788 -11.54 -9.54 6.29
C SER A 788 -12.13 -9.52 7.71
N VAL A 789 -11.53 -10.27 8.64
CA VAL A 789 -11.92 -10.32 10.06
C VAL A 789 -10.70 -9.95 10.91
N GLY A 790 -10.88 -9.10 11.93
CA GLY A 790 -9.81 -8.69 12.86
C GLY A 790 -10.27 -8.75 14.31
N THR A 791 -9.32 -8.85 15.23
CA THR A 791 -9.53 -8.68 16.67
C THR A 791 -8.59 -7.60 17.20
N ALA A 792 -9.05 -6.86 18.21
CA ALA A 792 -8.24 -5.89 18.94
C ALA A 792 -7.80 -6.51 20.28
N ALA A 793 -6.49 -6.57 20.50
CA ALA A 793 -5.93 -6.65 21.84
C ALA A 793 -4.92 -5.50 21.97
N ASP A 794 -5.10 -4.69 23.01
CA ASP A 794 -4.06 -3.83 23.57
C ASP A 794 -3.47 -2.76 22.65
N GLY A 795 -4.26 -2.27 21.69
CA GLY A 795 -3.82 -1.22 20.75
C GLY A 795 -2.98 -1.72 19.58
N GLU A 796 -2.80 -3.04 19.44
CA GLU A 796 -2.37 -3.66 18.18
C GLU A 796 -3.59 -4.20 17.43
N PHE A 797 -3.84 -3.65 16.24
CA PHE A 797 -4.83 -4.21 15.31
C PHE A 797 -4.25 -5.45 14.66
N ALA A 798 -4.71 -6.65 15.06
CA ALA A 798 -4.44 -7.86 14.31
C ALA A 798 -5.47 -7.97 13.16
N TYR A 799 -5.15 -7.39 12.01
CA TYR A 799 -5.80 -7.82 10.77
C TYR A 799 -5.36 -9.26 10.51
N THR A 800 -6.28 -10.23 10.58
CA THR A 800 -6.02 -11.50 9.91
C THR A 800 -6.24 -11.27 8.41
N THR A 801 -5.23 -10.73 7.75
CA THR A 801 -4.92 -11.22 6.41
C THR A 801 -4.47 -12.65 6.63
N PHE A 802 -5.32 -13.61 6.23
CA PHE A 802 -5.04 -15.04 6.31
C PHE A 802 -3.67 -15.32 5.70
N ARG A 803 -2.63 -15.46 6.53
CA ARG A 803 -1.24 -15.68 6.09
C ARG A 803 -1.04 -17.02 5.37
N SER A 804 -2.07 -17.86 5.29
CA SER A 804 -2.01 -19.22 4.78
C SER A 804 -2.70 -19.45 3.45
N GLY A 805 -3.32 -18.43 2.82
CA GLY A 805 -4.05 -18.60 1.55
C GLY A 805 -5.46 -19.20 1.72
N VAL A 806 -5.98 -19.25 2.94
CA VAL A 806 -7.41 -19.45 3.21
C VAL A 806 -8.12 -18.10 3.07
N GLY A 807 -9.28 -18.01 2.45
CA GLY A 807 -10.06 -16.77 2.35
C GLY A 807 -11.55 -17.06 2.46
N LEU A 808 -12.33 -16.09 2.93
CA LEU A 808 -13.78 -16.17 2.94
C LEU A 808 -14.31 -15.24 1.85
N GLU A 809 -15.11 -15.77 0.94
CA GLU A 809 -15.74 -15.03 -0.16
C GLU A 809 -17.26 -15.12 -0.03
N LEU A 810 -17.97 -13.98 -0.08
CA LEU A 810 -19.43 -13.91 -0.15
C LEU A 810 -19.89 -13.50 -1.56
N GLY A 811 -21.11 -13.88 -1.93
CA GLY A 811 -21.69 -13.52 -3.24
C GLY A 811 -23.03 -14.21 -3.49
N LEU A 812 -23.55 -14.06 -4.72
CA LEU A 812 -24.76 -14.73 -5.17
C LEU A 812 -24.39 -15.90 -6.10
N ASP A 813 -24.93 -17.09 -5.85
CA ASP A 813 -24.77 -18.27 -6.71
C ASP A 813 -25.46 -18.08 -8.07
N GLU A 814 -25.29 -19.04 -8.98
CA GLU A 814 -25.86 -18.99 -10.35
C GLU A 814 -27.41 -18.89 -10.38
N ASN A 815 -28.09 -19.12 -9.26
CA ASN A 815 -29.53 -19.02 -9.10
C ASN A 815 -29.96 -17.77 -8.32
N GLY A 816 -29.02 -16.86 -8.03
CA GLY A 816 -29.27 -15.62 -7.28
C GLY A 816 -29.44 -15.82 -5.79
N LYS A 817 -28.93 -16.92 -5.20
CA LYS A 817 -28.98 -17.16 -3.75
C LYS A 817 -27.67 -16.76 -3.08
N PRO A 818 -27.70 -16.17 -1.88
CA PRO A 818 -26.48 -15.92 -1.11
C PRO A 818 -25.70 -17.20 -0.89
N ALA A 819 -24.41 -17.16 -1.19
CA ALA A 819 -23.47 -18.24 -1.00
C ALA A 819 -22.16 -17.71 -0.39
N LEU A 820 -21.57 -18.55 0.46
CA LEU A 820 -20.26 -18.33 1.09
C LEU A 820 -19.32 -19.40 0.55
N TRP A 821 -18.19 -18.97 0.00
CA TRP A 821 -17.12 -19.83 -0.45
C TRP A 821 -15.92 -19.67 0.50
N VAL A 822 -15.37 -20.80 0.91
CA VAL A 822 -14.07 -20.84 1.56
C VAL A 822 -13.04 -21.06 0.46
N LYS A 823 -12.26 -20.03 0.16
CA LYS A 823 -11.07 -20.15 -0.66
C LYS A 823 -10.05 -20.92 0.16
N LEU A 824 -9.81 -22.17 -0.19
CA LEU A 824 -8.73 -22.93 0.42
C LEU A 824 -7.45 -22.76 -0.42
N PRO A 825 -6.27 -22.86 0.21
CA PRO A 825 -5.01 -22.91 -0.52
C PRO A 825 -5.05 -24.03 -1.57
N PHE A 826 -4.35 -23.86 -2.69
CA PHE A 826 -4.38 -24.84 -3.79
C PHE A 826 -3.96 -26.26 -3.40
N TRP A 827 -3.24 -26.43 -2.29
CA TRP A 827 -2.84 -27.73 -1.74
C TRP A 827 -3.94 -28.46 -0.94
N LEU A 828 -5.12 -27.84 -0.80
CA LEU A 828 -6.32 -28.36 -0.14
C LEU A 828 -7.48 -28.67 -1.11
N LYS A 829 -7.27 -28.52 -2.43
CA LYS A 829 -8.31 -28.77 -3.45
C LYS A 829 -8.49 -30.23 -3.82
#